data_AF-A0A1V5TZV3-F1
#
_entry.id   AF-A0A1V5TZV3-F1
#
_cell.length_a   1.000
_cell.length_b   1.000
_cell.length_c   1.000
_cell.angle_alpha   90.00
_cell.angle_beta   90.00
_cell.angle_gamma   90.00
#
_symmetry.space_group_name_H-M   'P 1'
#
loop_
_entity.id
_entity.type
_entity.pdbx_description
1 polymer ?
#
loop_
_entity_poly.entity_id
_entity_poly.type
_entity_poly.pdbx_seq_one_letter_code
_entity_poly.pdbx_strand_id
1 'polypeptide(L)'
;MAFRACGMILYIYDTGESMSLHLLRRALRRAAACLVAAALCPALAGCAALALHPKTPVSPPPPSPRTEEAASPAAEAEPSLMISEVMADNATYFLQGFADWIELFNPGDAAVDLSDYYISEDEFHPYAYRLPAAALEPGGFAVLVCARELPFGLAKEGGTLVLTLAGGSTADVIEYPALGEDESYASGEICARATPGFANTQEGYSAYRAGLPPGLVINEALSKNAGAYAVNGEYPDAVELKNLSDAPVELSDYFLSDDADDLLLWRLPSMTLAPGELIVFPATGDALTGAPFRIGSDGEALYLTKADGSVADALLVPALAANVGYGRAGDAYALFQPPTLGFENAQGTQTPLEAPAASLAPGMYASPVTVALAGEGEIYYTLNGAEPTKTRGRLYDGTPVEIAATASLRARAYSGDAASPAAAYCYFIGEPDYALPVLKLTAPYGAVTGGGSIYENYMGSREVKANLAFFIGGEQEFSLDCGVSMFGAGSRELPKKSFKLRFRKIYGDGKLAYNMFEGLGIGAFDALVLRSGSEDQSRALFRDELMTSLVGFSDMDTLHVQAYRAVNLYINEEYFGIYFVREWVREDYVAAHLNVSEASVSIVEGWESAIRGSAESYLEALDYCRENGDLSDDAKCAFVLDRIEETSLMDYYIARAYGGDQDFANIRHIRSSEGDGKWRVVFFDLDWAFTGSSGDGPFHVLLGARKNLRGHNNVMMRALLTNASFRARFLARVGHELATTFSTENVLARIDGLERALEADMPYECRRWRRSMESWRENVERLRDFARDGRGSASGRAGFLAADAAAAFDMTEEEIAAYLSGVIDN
;
A
#
# COMPACT_ATOMS: atom_id res chain seq x y z
N MET A 1 17.63 3.44 -26.00
CA MET A 1 18.52 2.87 -27.05
C MET A 1 19.90 2.42 -26.57
N ALA A 2 20.47 2.92 -25.46
CA ALA A 2 21.78 2.47 -24.96
C ALA A 2 21.85 0.95 -24.67
N PHE A 3 20.74 0.33 -24.27
CA PHE A 3 20.62 -1.12 -24.02
C PHE A 3 20.98 -2.04 -25.21
N ARG A 4 20.98 -1.56 -26.46
CA ARG A 4 21.41 -2.38 -27.62
C ARG A 4 22.94 -2.53 -27.74
N ALA A 5 23.74 -1.80 -26.95
CA ALA A 5 25.20 -1.91 -26.97
C ALA A 5 25.73 -3.03 -26.05
N CYS A 6 25.18 -3.18 -24.83
CA CYS A 6 25.65 -4.20 -23.88
C CYS A 6 25.29 -5.63 -24.30
N GLY A 7 24.08 -5.86 -24.83
CA GLY A 7 23.68 -7.18 -25.33
C GLY A 7 24.51 -7.72 -26.50
N MET A 8 25.21 -6.85 -27.23
CA MET A 8 26.05 -7.24 -28.37
C MET A 8 27.48 -7.62 -27.96
N ILE A 9 27.90 -7.29 -26.73
CA ILE A 9 29.23 -7.64 -26.20
C ILE A 9 29.24 -9.05 -25.59
N LEU A 10 28.12 -9.49 -25.00
CA LEU A 10 27.98 -10.83 -24.43
C LEU A 10 27.84 -11.95 -25.47
N TYR A 11 27.33 -11.66 -26.68
CA TYR A 11 27.17 -12.68 -27.74
C TYR A 11 28.48 -13.04 -28.47
N ILE A 12 29.55 -12.26 -28.29
CA ILE A 12 30.82 -12.43 -29.03
C ILE A 12 31.81 -13.33 -28.26
N TYR A 13 31.57 -13.60 -26.97
CA TYR A 13 32.43 -14.49 -26.18
C TYR A 13 32.29 -15.98 -26.49
N ASP A 14 31.29 -16.38 -27.29
CA ASP A 14 30.97 -17.80 -27.57
C ASP A 14 31.12 -18.21 -29.06
N THR A 15 31.61 -17.31 -29.94
CA THR A 15 31.68 -17.59 -31.40
C THR A 15 32.99 -17.25 -32.13
N GLY A 16 33.95 -16.58 -31.49
CA GLY A 16 35.36 -16.63 -31.93
C GLY A 16 35.76 -15.88 -33.22
N GLU A 17 34.99 -14.91 -33.71
CA GLU A 17 35.39 -14.07 -34.85
C GLU A 17 35.91 -12.67 -34.43
N SER A 18 36.86 -12.13 -35.21
CA SER A 18 37.56 -10.87 -34.91
C SER A 18 36.98 -9.65 -35.62
N MET A 19 36.85 -8.51 -34.93
CA MET A 19 36.38 -7.25 -35.53
C MET A 19 37.36 -6.07 -35.36
N SER A 20 37.35 -5.15 -36.32
CA SER A 20 38.39 -4.13 -36.56
C SER A 20 38.51 -3.02 -35.51
N LEU A 21 39.77 -2.63 -35.24
CA LEU A 21 40.25 -1.58 -34.33
C LEU A 21 39.63 -0.17 -34.57
N HIS A 22 38.94 0.04 -35.69
CA HIS A 22 38.39 1.34 -36.08
C HIS A 22 37.11 1.71 -35.30
N LEU A 23 36.34 0.72 -34.84
CA LEU A 23 35.10 0.95 -34.08
C LEU A 23 35.37 1.35 -32.62
N LEU A 24 36.35 0.71 -31.98
CA LEU A 24 36.75 0.99 -30.59
C LEU A 24 37.19 2.47 -30.39
N ARG A 25 37.87 3.04 -31.38
CA ARG A 25 38.36 4.44 -31.37
C ARG A 25 37.24 5.48 -31.50
N ARG A 26 36.03 5.11 -31.95
CA ARG A 26 34.88 6.01 -32.03
C ARG A 26 34.11 6.09 -30.71
N ALA A 27 34.05 5.00 -29.93
CA ALA A 27 33.42 4.98 -28.62
C ALA A 27 34.20 5.83 -27.60
N LEU A 28 35.51 5.63 -27.49
CA LEU A 28 36.37 6.30 -26.52
C LEU A 28 36.47 7.83 -26.69
N ARG A 29 36.10 8.38 -27.85
CA ARG A 29 36.10 9.84 -28.11
C ARG A 29 34.87 10.59 -27.61
N ARG A 30 33.84 9.91 -27.09
CA ARG A 30 32.63 10.54 -26.54
C ARG A 30 32.55 10.53 -25.01
N ALA A 31 33.49 9.88 -24.33
CA ALA A 31 33.55 9.80 -22.87
C ALA A 31 34.48 10.84 -22.20
N ALA A 32 35.05 11.77 -22.97
CA ALA A 32 36.05 12.73 -22.49
C ALA A 32 35.52 14.19 -22.54
N ALA A 33 34.47 14.48 -21.77
CA ALA A 33 33.99 15.84 -21.52
C ALA A 33 33.11 15.91 -20.26
N CYS A 34 33.72 15.89 -19.06
CA CYS A 34 33.28 16.57 -17.82
C CYS A 34 34.15 16.11 -16.63
N LEU A 35 35.08 16.96 -16.18
CA LEU A 35 35.82 16.87 -14.91
C LEU A 35 36.52 18.22 -14.65
N VAL A 36 36.88 18.52 -13.39
CA VAL A 36 37.41 19.82 -12.84
C VAL A 36 36.27 20.84 -12.52
N ALA A 37 36.12 21.51 -11.35
CA ALA A 37 36.75 21.52 -9.99
C ALA A 37 35.97 22.49 -9.04
N ALA A 38 36.23 22.70 -7.73
CA ALA A 38 36.62 21.83 -6.59
C ALA A 38 36.76 22.63 -5.24
N ALA A 39 35.93 22.32 -4.23
CA ALA A 39 36.15 22.45 -2.75
C ALA A 39 36.41 23.81 -2.01
N LEU A 40 36.01 23.81 -0.71
CA LEU A 40 36.52 24.50 0.54
C LEU A 40 35.37 25.23 1.30
N CYS A 41 34.93 24.94 2.56
CA CYS A 41 35.50 24.63 3.90
C CYS A 41 34.86 25.58 4.98
N PRO A 42 34.86 25.30 6.30
CA PRO A 42 33.67 25.53 7.17
C PRO A 42 33.89 26.20 8.57
N ALA A 43 32.82 26.19 9.41
CA ALA A 43 32.78 26.00 10.90
C ALA A 43 32.22 27.14 11.80
N LEU A 44 31.36 26.80 12.78
CA LEU A 44 31.58 26.90 14.26
C LEU A 44 30.32 26.57 15.11
N ALA A 45 30.50 26.34 16.43
CA ALA A 45 29.51 25.74 17.36
C ALA A 45 29.32 26.53 18.69
N GLY A 46 28.34 26.15 19.53
CA GLY A 46 28.19 26.66 20.91
C GLY A 46 27.03 26.03 21.71
N CYS A 47 27.22 25.75 23.01
CA CYS A 47 26.28 25.02 23.89
C CYS A 47 25.94 25.75 25.20
N ALA A 48 24.74 25.45 25.73
CA ALA A 48 24.31 25.34 27.15
C ALA A 48 24.47 26.49 28.18
N ALA A 49 23.43 26.74 29.00
CA ALA A 49 23.39 26.37 30.44
C ALA A 49 22.15 26.92 31.22
N LEU A 50 21.77 26.22 32.31
CA LEU A 50 20.65 26.51 33.22
C LEU A 50 20.94 27.61 34.28
N ALA A 51 19.87 28.13 34.91
CA ALA A 51 19.87 28.59 36.31
C ALA A 51 18.52 28.32 37.01
N LEU A 52 18.52 28.12 38.33
CA LEU A 52 17.39 27.62 39.14
C LEU A 52 17.29 28.33 40.52
N HIS A 53 16.14 28.16 41.20
CA HIS A 53 15.89 28.34 42.66
C HIS A 53 15.67 29.78 43.20
N PRO A 54 15.06 29.98 44.40
CA PRO A 54 14.80 29.04 45.51
C PRO A 54 13.35 29.00 46.11
N LYS A 55 13.22 28.41 47.32
CA LYS A 55 12.05 27.71 47.92
C LYS A 55 11.58 28.27 49.30
N THR A 56 10.33 27.96 49.69
CA THR A 56 9.84 27.53 51.05
C THR A 56 9.78 28.53 52.25
N PRO A 57 9.18 28.21 53.44
CA PRO A 57 8.07 27.26 53.83
C PRO A 57 7.08 27.83 54.92
N VAL A 58 6.12 27.00 55.42
CA VAL A 58 5.90 26.60 56.87
C VAL A 58 4.45 26.07 57.13
N SER A 59 4.28 25.16 58.12
CA SER A 59 3.02 24.43 58.45
C SER A 59 2.65 24.45 59.98
N PRO A 60 1.86 23.48 60.52
CA PRO A 60 0.48 23.54 61.09
C PRO A 60 0.48 23.65 62.65
N PRO A 61 -0.45 23.15 63.53
CA PRO A 61 -1.79 22.47 63.45
C PRO A 61 -2.85 23.15 64.41
N PRO A 62 -3.91 22.55 65.04
CA PRO A 62 -4.54 21.21 65.02
C PRO A 62 -6.12 21.27 64.86
N PRO A 63 -7.07 20.49 65.50
CA PRO A 63 -8.27 20.00 64.75
C PRO A 63 -9.70 20.09 65.41
N SER A 64 -10.70 19.62 64.63
CA SER A 64 -12.08 19.17 65.01
C SER A 64 -13.17 20.23 65.24
N PRO A 65 -14.49 19.94 65.04
CA PRO A 65 -15.13 18.63 64.80
C PRO A 65 -15.99 18.52 63.50
N ARG A 66 -16.61 17.34 63.27
CA ARG A 66 -17.57 17.06 62.17
C ARG A 66 -18.99 17.58 62.47
N THR A 67 -19.70 18.07 61.46
CA THR A 67 -21.18 18.00 61.37
C THR A 67 -21.67 18.08 59.93
N GLU A 68 -22.56 17.14 59.61
CA GLU A 68 -23.66 17.15 58.65
C GLU A 68 -23.46 17.46 57.15
N GLU A 69 -24.24 16.68 56.40
CA GLU A 69 -24.30 16.49 54.96
C GLU A 69 -25.05 17.66 54.30
N ALA A 70 -24.37 18.39 53.41
CA ALA A 70 -25.00 19.36 52.52
C ALA A 70 -24.97 18.81 51.09
N ALA A 71 -26.06 18.99 50.34
CA ALA A 71 -26.20 18.44 49.00
C ALA A 71 -25.03 18.84 48.09
N SER A 72 -24.55 17.88 47.28
CA SER A 72 -23.65 18.19 46.18
C SER A 72 -24.30 19.25 45.29
N PRO A 73 -23.56 20.28 44.84
CA PRO A 73 -23.98 21.04 43.68
C PRO A 73 -24.23 20.09 42.52
N ALA A 74 -25.17 20.44 41.64
CA ALA A 74 -25.20 19.83 40.31
C ALA A 74 -23.84 20.09 39.64
N ALA A 75 -23.29 19.08 38.96
CA ALA A 75 -22.09 19.29 38.17
C ALA A 75 -22.36 20.39 37.14
N GLU A 76 -21.50 21.40 37.11
CA GLU A 76 -21.42 22.30 35.97
C GLU A 76 -20.99 21.45 34.76
N ALA A 77 -21.62 21.66 33.61
CA ALA A 77 -21.30 20.90 32.41
C ALA A 77 -19.93 21.36 31.89
N GLU A 78 -18.91 20.53 32.10
CA GLU A 78 -17.58 20.72 31.52
C GLU A 78 -17.71 20.84 29.98
N PRO A 79 -17.07 21.83 29.34
CA PRO A 79 -17.07 21.92 27.88
C PRO A 79 -16.17 20.84 27.29
N SER A 80 -16.77 19.76 26.78
CA SER A 80 -16.08 18.82 25.92
C SER A 80 -15.90 19.38 24.51
N LEU A 81 -14.72 19.17 23.93
CA LEU A 81 -14.56 19.21 22.48
C LEU A 81 -15.56 18.25 21.81
N MET A 82 -16.05 18.64 20.65
CA MET A 82 -16.90 17.81 19.79
C MET A 82 -16.20 17.53 18.46
N ILE A 83 -16.54 16.42 17.82
CA ILE A 83 -16.17 16.16 16.43
C ILE A 83 -17.24 16.80 15.55
N SER A 84 -16.89 17.85 14.81
CA SER A 84 -17.84 18.63 14.01
C SER A 84 -18.04 18.10 12.60
N GLU A 85 -16.98 17.61 11.97
CA GLU A 85 -16.98 17.21 10.56
C GLU A 85 -15.93 16.10 10.31
N VAL A 86 -16.25 15.15 9.43
CA VAL A 86 -15.37 14.02 9.06
C VAL A 86 -15.34 13.88 7.54
N MET A 87 -14.15 13.73 6.96
CA MET A 87 -13.95 13.46 5.53
C MET A 87 -13.12 12.19 5.39
N ALA A 88 -13.72 11.10 4.90
CA ALA A 88 -13.06 9.80 4.77
C ALA A 88 -12.52 9.48 3.36
N ASP A 89 -12.79 10.33 2.36
CA ASP A 89 -12.21 10.21 1.01
C ASP A 89 -12.06 11.61 0.37
N ASN A 90 -10.95 12.28 0.68
CA ASN A 90 -10.69 13.64 0.23
C ASN A 90 -10.08 13.66 -1.19
N ALA A 91 -10.69 14.40 -2.12
CA ALA A 91 -10.16 14.59 -3.47
C ALA A 91 -9.93 16.05 -3.87
N THR A 92 -10.67 17.03 -3.31
CA THR A 92 -10.50 18.44 -3.69
C THR A 92 -10.20 19.40 -2.54
N TYR A 93 -10.32 18.99 -1.27
CA TYR A 93 -10.06 19.85 -0.11
C TYR A 93 -8.57 19.81 0.25
N PHE A 94 -7.76 20.64 -0.43
CA PHE A 94 -6.32 20.69 -0.20
C PHE A 94 -5.94 21.24 1.19
N LEU A 95 -5.67 20.34 2.12
CA LEU A 95 -5.28 20.63 3.51
C LEU A 95 -3.81 20.28 3.72
N GLN A 96 -2.93 20.84 2.87
CA GLN A 96 -1.51 20.45 2.72
C GLN A 96 -1.35 19.00 2.20
N GLY A 97 -2.33 18.55 1.41
CA GLY A 97 -2.50 17.21 0.86
C GLY A 97 -3.98 16.93 0.60
N PHE A 98 -4.29 15.74 0.07
CA PHE A 98 -5.65 15.21 -0.12
C PHE A 98 -5.87 13.97 0.75
N ALA A 99 -5.35 14.01 1.98
CA ALA A 99 -5.63 12.96 2.96
C ALA A 99 -6.97 13.24 3.66
N ASP A 100 -7.54 12.18 4.21
CA ASP A 100 -8.71 12.19 5.09
C ASP A 100 -8.49 13.17 6.27
N TRP A 101 -9.56 13.65 6.88
CA TRP A 101 -9.44 14.58 7.99
C TRP A 101 -10.65 14.55 8.93
N ILE A 102 -10.40 15.01 10.16
CA ILE A 102 -11.37 15.14 11.23
C ILE A 102 -11.31 16.59 11.73
N GLU A 103 -12.46 17.25 11.82
CA GLU A 103 -12.56 18.56 12.45
C GLU A 103 -13.09 18.44 13.88
N LEU A 104 -12.45 19.17 14.79
CA LEU A 104 -12.91 19.37 16.16
C LEU A 104 -13.43 20.80 16.36
N PHE A 105 -14.53 20.93 17.06
CA PHE A 105 -15.13 22.20 17.47
C PHE A 105 -15.07 22.37 18.99
N ASN A 106 -14.77 23.60 19.46
CA ASN A 106 -14.89 23.98 20.86
C ASN A 106 -16.22 24.73 21.11
N PRO A 107 -17.29 24.06 21.59
CA PRO A 107 -18.56 24.71 21.94
C PRO A 107 -18.52 25.48 23.27
N GLY A 108 -17.42 25.38 24.03
CA GLY A 108 -17.26 25.96 25.36
C GLY A 108 -17.02 27.49 25.36
N ASP A 109 -16.96 28.05 26.57
CA ASP A 109 -16.64 29.47 26.82
C ASP A 109 -15.19 29.70 27.28
N ALA A 110 -14.40 28.62 27.40
CA ALA A 110 -12.97 28.65 27.71
C ALA A 110 -12.14 27.95 26.62
N ALA A 111 -10.87 28.37 26.48
CA ALA A 111 -9.92 27.71 25.58
C ALA A 111 -9.49 26.34 26.15
N VAL A 112 -9.32 25.35 25.28
CA VAL A 112 -8.93 23.98 25.63
C VAL A 112 -7.58 23.61 25.00
N ASP A 113 -6.74 22.86 25.73
CA ASP A 113 -5.52 22.28 25.15
C ASP A 113 -5.88 20.94 24.50
N LEU A 114 -5.69 20.81 23.18
CA LEU A 114 -5.98 19.59 22.45
C LEU A 114 -5.21 18.39 23.02
N SER A 115 -4.01 18.58 23.58
CA SER A 115 -3.24 17.48 24.16
C SER A 115 -3.84 16.89 25.45
N ASP A 116 -4.86 17.50 26.04
CA ASP A 116 -5.64 16.85 27.11
C ASP A 116 -6.63 15.81 26.56
N TYR A 117 -6.69 15.61 25.24
CA TYR A 117 -7.60 14.69 24.56
C TYR A 117 -6.87 13.59 23.77
N TYR A 118 -7.60 12.50 23.59
CA TYR A 118 -7.25 11.32 22.81
C TYR A 118 -8.37 11.04 21.80
N ILE A 119 -8.01 10.52 20.63
CA ILE A 119 -8.96 10.03 19.63
C ILE A 119 -8.68 8.55 19.30
N SER A 120 -9.72 7.81 18.96
CA SER A 120 -9.68 6.40 18.59
C SER A 120 -10.77 6.07 17.57
N GLU A 121 -10.49 5.11 16.70
CA GLU A 121 -11.49 4.47 15.81
C GLU A 121 -12.21 3.28 16.49
N ASP A 122 -11.84 2.99 17.74
CA ASP A 122 -12.32 1.84 18.53
C ASP A 122 -12.75 2.30 19.92
N GLU A 123 -14.03 2.09 20.25
CA GLU A 123 -14.65 2.41 21.55
C GLU A 123 -14.11 1.56 22.72
N PHE A 124 -13.54 0.39 22.45
CA PHE A 124 -12.90 -0.47 23.44
C PHE A 124 -11.44 -0.06 23.71
N HIS A 125 -10.84 0.75 22.84
CA HIS A 125 -9.49 1.31 22.99
C HIS A 125 -9.45 2.86 22.91
N PRO A 126 -10.25 3.59 23.72
CA PRO A 126 -10.52 5.03 23.55
C PRO A 126 -9.33 5.98 23.84
N TYR A 127 -8.13 5.44 24.11
CA TYR A 127 -6.88 6.16 24.36
C TYR A 127 -5.81 5.90 23.29
N ALA A 128 -6.21 5.45 22.09
CA ALA A 128 -5.30 5.05 21.02
C ALA A 128 -4.28 6.15 20.66
N TYR A 129 -4.75 7.37 20.37
CA TYR A 129 -3.90 8.44 19.86
C TYR A 129 -4.12 9.75 20.61
N ARG A 130 -3.08 10.25 21.28
CA ARG A 130 -3.12 11.57 21.93
C ARG A 130 -3.01 12.67 20.89
N LEU A 131 -3.89 13.68 20.95
CA LEU A 131 -3.88 14.79 20.01
C LEU A 131 -2.64 15.69 20.17
N PRO A 132 -2.21 16.42 19.11
CA PRO A 132 -1.09 17.36 19.18
C PRO A 132 -1.39 18.53 20.13
N ALA A 133 -0.35 19.06 20.78
CA ALA A 133 -0.49 20.19 21.70
C ALA A 133 -0.78 21.50 20.97
N ALA A 134 -2.01 22.01 21.11
CA ALA A 134 -2.48 23.28 20.58
C ALA A 134 -3.62 23.81 21.46
N ALA A 135 -3.73 25.13 21.61
CA ALA A 135 -4.87 25.75 22.28
C ALA A 135 -5.99 26.05 21.27
N LEU A 136 -7.20 25.56 21.51
CA LEU A 136 -8.39 25.87 20.72
C LEU A 136 -9.31 26.80 21.51
N GLU A 137 -9.43 28.05 21.03
CA GLU A 137 -10.26 29.10 21.65
C GLU A 137 -11.77 28.78 21.56
N PRO A 138 -12.61 29.41 22.41
CA PRO A 138 -14.07 29.31 22.35
C PRO A 138 -14.65 29.58 20.95
N GLY A 139 -15.47 28.67 20.45
CA GLY A 139 -16.05 28.74 19.10
C GLY A 139 -15.04 28.52 17.97
N GLY A 140 -13.82 28.08 18.27
CA GLY A 140 -12.79 27.72 17.30
C GLY A 140 -12.98 26.32 16.72
N PHE A 141 -12.43 26.13 15.52
CA PHE A 141 -12.35 24.86 14.80
C PHE A 141 -10.89 24.43 14.64
N ALA A 142 -10.63 23.12 14.72
CA ALA A 142 -9.31 22.53 14.50
C ALA A 142 -9.43 21.34 13.55
N VAL A 143 -8.88 21.48 12.34
CA VAL A 143 -8.83 20.41 11.33
C VAL A 143 -7.55 19.59 11.54
N LEU A 144 -7.70 18.29 11.73
CA LEU A 144 -6.64 17.32 11.95
C LEU A 144 -6.54 16.41 10.72
N VAL A 145 -5.38 16.35 10.07
CA VAL A 145 -5.20 15.56 8.85
C VAL A 145 -4.67 14.16 9.18
N CYS A 146 -5.29 13.16 8.56
CA CYS A 146 -4.92 11.75 8.67
C CYS A 146 -3.56 11.46 8.01
N ALA A 147 -2.92 10.38 8.45
CA ALA A 147 -1.51 10.05 8.18
C ALA A 147 -0.49 11.20 8.46
N ARG A 148 -0.86 12.20 9.27
CA ARG A 148 -0.04 13.40 9.54
C ARG A 148 -0.15 13.89 10.99
N GLU A 149 -1.21 14.59 11.36
CA GLU A 149 -1.51 14.91 12.76
C GLU A 149 -2.07 13.68 13.49
N LEU A 150 -2.72 12.77 12.74
CA LEU A 150 -3.22 11.48 13.20
C LEU A 150 -2.50 10.34 12.45
N PRO A 151 -2.09 9.24 13.11
CA PRO A 151 -1.29 8.16 12.50
C PRO A 151 -2.13 7.08 11.79
N PHE A 152 -3.42 7.35 11.54
CA PHE A 152 -4.37 6.48 10.87
C PHE A 152 -5.06 7.25 9.72
N GLY A 153 -5.78 6.52 8.87
CA GLY A 153 -6.72 7.04 7.85
C GLY A 153 -8.09 6.43 8.08
N LEU A 154 -9.13 7.02 7.50
CA LEU A 154 -10.52 6.71 7.84
C LEU A 154 -11.14 5.62 6.96
N ALA A 155 -12.10 4.89 7.51
CA ALA A 155 -12.83 3.86 6.78
C ALA A 155 -13.94 4.47 5.91
N LYS A 156 -13.79 4.41 4.58
CA LYS A 156 -14.79 4.93 3.63
C LYS A 156 -16.17 4.30 3.73
N GLU A 157 -16.25 3.05 4.18
CA GLU A 157 -17.51 2.30 4.34
C GLU A 157 -18.29 2.69 5.61
N GLY A 158 -17.77 3.66 6.37
CA GLY A 158 -18.28 4.11 7.66
C GLY A 158 -17.44 3.60 8.83
N GLY A 159 -17.56 4.28 9.96
CA GLY A 159 -16.74 4.00 11.14
C GLY A 159 -17.25 4.69 12.41
N THR A 160 -16.58 4.42 13.52
CA THR A 160 -16.81 5.09 14.80
C THR A 160 -15.59 5.94 15.12
N LEU A 161 -15.79 7.14 15.66
CA LEU A 161 -14.73 7.97 16.22
C LEU A 161 -15.08 8.33 17.66
N VAL A 162 -14.14 8.09 18.57
CA VAL A 162 -14.28 8.31 20.01
C VAL A 162 -13.24 9.31 20.47
N LEU A 163 -13.70 10.46 20.98
CA LEU A 163 -12.88 11.52 21.55
C LEU A 163 -12.96 11.44 23.08
N THR A 164 -11.81 11.38 23.77
CA THR A 164 -11.73 11.08 25.21
C THR A 164 -10.73 11.97 25.92
N LEU A 165 -11.10 12.51 27.10
CA LEU A 165 -10.19 13.28 27.95
C LEU A 165 -9.20 12.36 28.67
N ALA A 166 -7.95 12.83 28.82
CA ALA A 166 -6.87 12.17 29.57
C ALA A 166 -7.25 11.79 31.02
N GLY A 167 -8.28 12.43 31.59
CA GLY A 167 -8.80 12.16 32.93
C GLY A 167 -9.71 10.93 33.06
N GLY A 168 -10.14 10.31 31.95
CA GLY A 168 -10.94 9.08 31.98
C GLY A 168 -12.30 9.14 31.26
N SER A 169 -12.76 10.33 30.88
CA SER A 169 -14.13 10.58 30.42
C SER A 169 -14.20 10.81 28.91
N THR A 170 -15.13 10.14 28.24
CA THR A 170 -15.47 10.40 26.83
C THR A 170 -16.02 11.82 26.68
N ALA A 171 -15.46 12.56 25.72
CA ALA A 171 -15.82 13.91 25.34
C ALA A 171 -16.91 13.92 24.25
N ASP A 172 -16.75 13.05 23.24
CA ASP A 172 -17.69 12.87 22.14
C ASP A 172 -17.56 11.46 21.52
N VAL A 173 -18.63 10.99 20.87
CA VAL A 173 -18.65 9.76 20.05
C VAL A 173 -19.53 10.00 18.84
N ILE A 174 -18.99 9.73 17.65
CA ILE A 174 -19.77 9.72 16.41
C ILE A 174 -19.65 8.38 15.69
N GLU A 175 -20.75 7.93 15.12
CA GLU A 175 -20.80 6.88 14.10
C GLU A 175 -21.09 7.58 12.77
N TYR A 176 -20.19 7.47 11.79
CA TYR A 176 -20.39 8.02 10.45
C TYR A 176 -20.68 6.89 9.45
N PRO A 177 -21.60 7.10 8.49
CA PRO A 177 -21.95 6.10 7.48
C PRO A 177 -20.85 5.99 6.41
N ALA A 178 -21.04 5.13 5.42
CA ALA A 178 -20.22 5.17 4.21
C ALA A 178 -20.26 6.56 3.55
N LEU A 179 -19.09 7.07 3.16
CA LEU A 179 -18.90 8.38 2.53
C LEU A 179 -18.26 8.20 1.15
N GLY A 180 -18.82 8.85 0.15
CA GLY A 180 -18.22 8.97 -1.18
C GLY A 180 -17.06 9.97 -1.22
N GLU A 181 -16.39 10.02 -2.38
CA GLU A 181 -15.30 10.96 -2.65
C GLU A 181 -15.79 12.42 -2.56
N ASP A 182 -15.09 13.24 -1.77
CA ASP A 182 -15.46 14.60 -1.33
C ASP A 182 -16.78 14.73 -0.52
N GLU A 183 -17.35 13.63 -0.03
CA GLU A 183 -18.46 13.65 0.94
C GLU A 183 -17.96 13.70 2.39
N SER A 184 -18.56 14.60 3.16
CA SER A 184 -18.29 14.76 4.59
C SER A 184 -19.46 14.25 5.43
N TYR A 185 -19.19 13.76 6.64
CA TYR A 185 -20.21 13.57 7.66
C TYR A 185 -20.21 14.75 8.63
N ALA A 186 -21.33 15.47 8.69
CA ALA A 186 -21.46 16.70 9.48
C ALA A 186 -22.88 16.82 10.04
N SER A 187 -23.01 17.22 11.30
CA SER A 187 -24.30 17.51 11.94
C SER A 187 -25.34 16.35 11.89
N GLY A 188 -24.89 15.11 11.71
CA GLY A 188 -25.73 13.91 11.63
C GLY A 188 -26.09 13.46 10.21
N GLU A 189 -25.68 14.19 9.16
CA GLU A 189 -26.04 13.95 7.77
C GLU A 189 -24.79 13.87 6.85
N ILE A 190 -24.92 13.22 5.70
CA ILE A 190 -23.90 13.26 4.64
C ILE A 190 -24.00 14.59 3.90
N CYS A 191 -22.89 15.30 3.80
CA CYS A 191 -22.76 16.63 3.22
C CYS A 191 -21.81 16.59 2.02
N ALA A 192 -22.36 16.78 0.81
CA ALA A 192 -21.59 16.91 -0.45
C ALA A 192 -20.81 18.24 -0.58
N ARG A 193 -20.57 18.94 0.54
CA ARG A 193 -19.93 20.25 0.66
C ARG A 193 -19.31 20.37 2.05
N ALA A 194 -18.03 20.04 2.16
CA ALA A 194 -17.34 20.12 3.43
C ALA A 194 -16.97 21.57 3.78
N THR A 195 -16.79 21.86 5.06
CA THR A 195 -16.56 23.21 5.61
C THR A 195 -15.29 23.37 6.46
N PRO A 196 -14.12 22.78 6.09
CA PRO A 196 -12.96 22.69 6.96
C PRO A 196 -12.47 24.05 7.46
N GLY A 197 -12.48 24.23 8.78
CA GLY A 197 -12.14 25.43 9.54
C GLY A 197 -13.34 26.36 9.85
N PHE A 198 -14.57 25.96 9.51
CA PHE A 198 -15.77 26.80 9.57
C PHE A 198 -16.98 26.00 10.04
N ALA A 199 -18.06 26.70 10.43
CA ALA A 199 -19.29 26.03 10.82
C ALA A 199 -19.96 25.31 9.63
N ASN A 200 -20.53 24.14 9.88
CA ASN A 200 -21.31 23.31 8.96
C ASN A 200 -22.65 23.97 8.51
N THR A 201 -22.58 25.14 7.91
CA THR A 201 -23.73 25.89 7.37
C THR A 201 -23.38 26.46 5.99
N GLN A 202 -24.40 26.91 5.25
CA GLN A 202 -24.18 27.57 3.96
C GLN A 202 -23.31 28.83 4.09
N GLU A 203 -23.41 29.58 5.20
CA GLU A 203 -22.55 30.72 5.48
C GLU A 203 -21.09 30.30 5.74
N GLY A 204 -20.87 29.19 6.46
CA GLY A 204 -19.53 28.65 6.69
C GLY A 204 -18.90 28.09 5.42
N TYR A 205 -19.65 27.38 4.58
CA TYR A 205 -19.20 26.98 3.25
C TYR A 205 -18.83 28.17 2.37
N SER A 206 -19.65 29.23 2.37
CA SER A 206 -19.34 30.47 1.66
C SER A 206 -18.10 31.18 2.23
N ALA A 207 -17.84 31.08 3.54
CA ALA A 207 -16.63 31.61 4.17
C ALA A 207 -15.37 30.81 3.82
N TYR A 208 -15.44 29.47 3.86
CA TYR A 208 -14.39 28.58 3.36
C TYR A 208 -14.04 28.89 1.90
N ARG A 209 -15.06 28.91 1.02
CA ARG A 209 -14.91 29.26 -0.40
C ARG A 209 -14.31 30.65 -0.62
N ALA A 210 -14.62 31.63 0.23
CA ALA A 210 -14.06 32.98 0.15
C ALA A 210 -12.61 33.08 0.70
N GLY A 211 -12.16 32.10 1.49
CA GLY A 211 -10.78 31.98 1.95
C GLY A 211 -9.82 31.42 0.90
N LEU A 212 -10.35 30.74 -0.13
CA LEU A 212 -9.56 30.26 -1.27
C LEU A 212 -9.05 31.43 -2.12
N PRO A 213 -7.81 31.35 -2.65
CA PRO A 213 -7.20 32.48 -3.36
C PRO A 213 -7.96 32.81 -4.66
N PRO A 214 -8.40 34.07 -4.88
CA PRO A 214 -9.01 34.46 -6.15
C PRO A 214 -7.97 34.39 -7.28
N GLY A 215 -8.36 33.84 -8.43
CA GLY A 215 -7.43 33.60 -9.53
C GLY A 215 -8.03 32.82 -10.70
N LEU A 216 -7.19 31.99 -11.31
CA LEU A 216 -7.58 31.03 -12.33
C LEU A 216 -8.28 29.83 -11.65
N VAL A 217 -9.41 29.39 -12.21
CA VAL A 217 -10.21 28.25 -11.73
C VAL A 217 -10.58 27.31 -12.88
N ILE A 218 -10.94 26.07 -12.57
CA ILE A 218 -11.46 25.09 -13.53
C ILE A 218 -12.95 25.38 -13.76
N ASN A 219 -13.33 25.96 -14.89
CA ASN A 219 -14.70 26.41 -15.13
C ASN A 219 -15.66 25.26 -15.46
N GLU A 220 -15.23 24.36 -16.35
CA GLU A 220 -16.01 23.24 -16.87
C GLU A 220 -15.07 22.13 -17.37
N ALA A 221 -15.46 20.86 -17.20
CA ALA A 221 -14.76 19.69 -17.71
C ALA A 221 -15.68 18.83 -18.58
N LEU A 222 -15.13 18.19 -19.61
CA LEU A 222 -15.83 17.29 -20.54
C LEU A 222 -14.99 16.02 -20.72
N SER A 223 -15.34 14.94 -20.02
CA SER A 223 -14.63 13.65 -20.01
C SER A 223 -15.07 12.66 -21.10
N LYS A 224 -15.99 13.08 -21.99
CA LYS A 224 -16.50 12.22 -23.05
C LYS A 224 -17.01 13.04 -24.24
N ASN A 225 -16.07 13.54 -25.02
CA ASN A 225 -16.40 14.32 -26.21
C ASN A 225 -16.71 13.40 -27.42
N ALA A 226 -17.92 13.49 -27.95
CA ALA A 226 -18.38 12.73 -29.11
C ALA A 226 -18.92 13.65 -30.23
N GLY A 227 -18.58 14.93 -30.21
CA GLY A 227 -19.11 15.92 -31.16
C GLY A 227 -19.21 17.36 -30.67
N ALA A 228 -19.12 17.61 -29.35
CA ALA A 228 -19.40 18.93 -28.78
C ALA A 228 -18.28 19.96 -29.02
N TYR A 229 -17.01 19.54 -28.96
CA TYR A 229 -15.86 20.43 -29.07
C TYR A 229 -14.83 19.86 -30.06
N ALA A 230 -14.58 20.54 -31.18
CA ALA A 230 -13.73 20.01 -32.25
C ALA A 230 -12.36 20.69 -32.26
N VAL A 231 -11.28 19.90 -32.15
CA VAL A 231 -9.89 20.37 -32.28
C VAL A 231 -9.24 19.67 -33.47
N ASN A 232 -8.94 20.44 -34.51
CA ASN A 232 -8.32 19.95 -35.76
C ASN A 232 -9.08 18.79 -36.45
N GLY A 233 -10.38 18.62 -36.16
CA GLY A 233 -11.22 17.53 -36.69
C GLY A 233 -11.37 16.32 -35.76
N GLU A 234 -10.66 16.30 -34.63
CA GLU A 234 -10.80 15.32 -33.55
C GLU A 234 -11.67 15.86 -32.41
N TYR A 235 -12.14 14.96 -31.54
CA TYR A 235 -12.99 15.25 -30.38
C TYR A 235 -12.28 14.79 -29.09
N PRO A 236 -11.26 15.51 -28.61
CA PRO A 236 -10.59 15.19 -27.35
C PRO A 236 -11.47 15.56 -26.15
N ASP A 237 -11.14 15.03 -24.97
CA ASP A 237 -11.70 15.54 -23.72
C ASP A 237 -11.28 17.02 -23.56
N ALA A 238 -11.93 17.77 -22.66
CA ALA A 238 -11.63 19.19 -22.52
C ALA A 238 -11.73 19.66 -21.07
N VAL A 239 -10.87 20.62 -20.73
CA VAL A 239 -10.90 21.38 -19.47
C VAL A 239 -10.91 22.86 -19.83
N GLU A 240 -11.94 23.57 -19.39
CA GLU A 240 -12.01 25.02 -19.46
C GLU A 240 -11.53 25.65 -18.17
N LEU A 241 -10.75 26.73 -18.28
CA LEU A 241 -10.33 27.57 -17.18
C LEU A 241 -10.95 28.96 -17.29
N LYS A 242 -11.23 29.60 -16.15
CA LYS A 242 -11.70 30.99 -16.06
C LYS A 242 -10.84 31.81 -15.13
N ASN A 243 -10.55 33.06 -15.48
CA ASN A 243 -9.98 34.01 -14.53
C ASN A 243 -11.10 34.72 -13.75
N LEU A 244 -11.24 34.40 -12.46
CA LEU A 244 -12.21 35.03 -11.54
C LEU A 244 -11.63 36.20 -10.73
N SER A 245 -10.34 36.53 -10.90
CA SER A 245 -9.73 37.69 -10.24
C SER A 245 -10.01 39.01 -10.97
N ASP A 246 -9.73 40.13 -10.31
CA ASP A 246 -9.83 41.48 -10.88
C ASP A 246 -8.57 41.93 -11.65
N ALA A 247 -7.56 41.06 -11.75
CA ALA A 247 -6.30 41.31 -12.44
C ALA A 247 -6.06 40.30 -13.60
N PRO A 248 -5.23 40.63 -14.60
CA PRO A 248 -4.80 39.65 -15.60
C PRO A 248 -3.93 38.55 -14.97
N VAL A 249 -4.13 37.31 -15.39
CA VAL A 249 -3.40 36.13 -14.89
C VAL A 249 -2.55 35.53 -16.00
N GLU A 250 -1.25 35.30 -15.75
CA GLU A 250 -0.37 34.57 -16.66
C GLU A 250 -0.53 33.06 -16.44
N LEU A 251 -0.96 32.33 -17.47
CA LEU A 251 -1.26 30.90 -17.34
C LEU A 251 -0.01 30.08 -17.05
N SER A 252 1.16 30.46 -17.57
CA SER A 252 2.39 29.68 -17.37
C SER A 252 2.94 29.69 -15.93
N ASP A 253 2.32 30.42 -15.01
CA ASP A 253 2.57 30.28 -13.57
C ASP A 253 1.85 29.07 -12.95
N TYR A 254 0.95 28.42 -13.71
CA TYR A 254 0.08 27.32 -13.29
C TYR A 254 0.38 26.00 -14.02
N PHE A 255 -0.04 24.92 -13.37
CA PHE A 255 0.00 23.55 -13.86
C PHE A 255 -1.40 22.93 -13.74
N LEU A 256 -1.72 22.02 -14.65
CA LEU A 256 -2.96 21.24 -14.65
C LEU A 256 -2.61 19.75 -14.57
N SER A 257 -3.34 18.99 -13.76
CA SER A 257 -3.15 17.55 -13.56
C SER A 257 -4.48 16.82 -13.34
N ASP A 258 -4.51 15.54 -13.68
CA ASP A 258 -5.49 14.51 -13.28
C ASP A 258 -4.96 13.63 -12.12
N ASP A 259 -3.70 13.81 -11.73
CA ASP A 259 -3.00 12.98 -10.75
C ASP A 259 -2.67 13.77 -9.47
N ALA A 260 -3.17 13.27 -8.32
CA ALA A 260 -2.92 13.86 -7.00
C ALA A 260 -1.46 13.66 -6.54
N ASP A 261 -0.79 12.62 -7.05
CA ASP A 261 0.61 12.30 -6.76
C ASP A 261 1.59 13.07 -7.68
N ASP A 262 1.10 13.64 -8.80
CA ASP A 262 1.86 14.53 -9.69
C ASP A 262 1.10 15.83 -9.99
N LEU A 263 0.99 16.69 -8.97
CA LEU A 263 0.36 18.01 -9.08
C LEU A 263 1.04 18.98 -10.05
N LEU A 264 2.22 18.65 -10.59
CA LEU A 264 2.98 19.50 -11.52
C LEU A 264 3.08 18.88 -12.93
N LEU A 265 2.17 17.97 -13.27
CA LEU A 265 2.15 17.19 -14.51
C LEU A 265 2.24 18.03 -15.79
N TRP A 266 1.35 19.03 -15.98
CA TRP A 266 1.32 19.84 -17.20
C TRP A 266 1.35 21.33 -16.93
N ARG A 267 2.51 21.96 -17.12
CA ARG A 267 2.64 23.42 -17.11
C ARG A 267 1.85 24.02 -18.28
N LEU A 268 0.94 24.94 -17.96
CA LEU A 268 0.13 25.62 -18.97
C LEU A 268 1.00 26.50 -19.90
N PRO A 269 0.57 26.72 -21.16
CA PRO A 269 1.29 27.56 -22.11
C PRO A 269 1.35 29.03 -21.66
N SER A 270 2.40 29.75 -22.05
CA SER A 270 2.53 31.18 -21.73
C SER A 270 1.57 32.02 -22.54
N MET A 271 0.63 32.62 -21.82
CA MET A 271 -0.39 33.55 -22.29
C MET A 271 -1.08 34.17 -21.08
N THR A 272 -1.60 35.38 -21.25
CA THR A 272 -2.26 36.13 -20.18
C THR A 272 -3.77 36.17 -20.41
N LEU A 273 -4.56 35.80 -19.40
CA LEU A 273 -6.03 35.86 -19.38
C LEU A 273 -6.50 37.11 -18.61
N ALA A 274 -7.32 37.96 -19.21
CA ALA A 274 -7.91 39.12 -18.55
C ALA A 274 -9.02 38.71 -17.54
N PRO A 275 -9.41 39.61 -16.61
CA PRO A 275 -10.53 39.37 -15.69
C PRO A 275 -11.80 38.92 -16.41
N GLY A 276 -12.36 37.79 -15.98
CA GLY A 276 -13.57 37.18 -16.54
C GLY A 276 -13.37 36.37 -17.83
N GLU A 277 -12.18 36.36 -18.43
CA GLU A 277 -11.92 35.57 -19.64
C GLU A 277 -11.87 34.06 -19.38
N LEU A 278 -12.23 33.30 -20.42
CA LEU A 278 -12.32 31.84 -20.48
C LEU A 278 -11.31 31.28 -21.47
N ILE A 279 -10.80 30.07 -21.21
CA ILE A 279 -9.97 29.33 -22.16
C ILE A 279 -10.19 27.82 -22.06
N VAL A 280 -10.42 27.17 -23.20
CA VAL A 280 -10.58 25.71 -23.29
C VAL A 280 -9.28 25.06 -23.73
N PHE A 281 -8.79 24.12 -22.93
CA PHE A 281 -7.68 23.23 -23.28
C PHE A 281 -8.21 21.83 -23.62
N PRO A 282 -7.80 21.22 -24.75
CA PRO A 282 -8.06 19.81 -25.00
C PRO A 282 -7.20 18.93 -24.10
N ALA A 283 -7.76 17.88 -23.53
CA ALA A 283 -7.06 16.79 -22.85
C ALA A 283 -6.97 15.60 -23.82
N THR A 284 -5.78 15.35 -24.35
CA THR A 284 -5.59 14.46 -25.51
C THR A 284 -4.89 13.15 -25.16
N GLY A 285 -4.13 13.14 -24.06
CA GLY A 285 -3.11 12.13 -23.76
C GLY A 285 -1.72 12.45 -24.35
N ASP A 286 -1.50 13.66 -24.90
CA ASP A 286 -0.22 14.07 -25.51
C ASP A 286 0.02 15.59 -25.36
N ALA A 287 1.04 15.94 -24.56
CA ALA A 287 1.50 17.31 -24.30
C ALA A 287 1.80 18.16 -25.55
N LEU A 288 2.00 17.56 -26.73
CA LEU A 288 2.20 18.27 -28.00
C LEU A 288 0.88 18.79 -28.61
N THR A 289 -0.26 18.30 -28.14
CA THR A 289 -1.59 18.55 -28.73
C THR A 289 -2.64 19.04 -27.72
N GLY A 290 -2.33 18.99 -26.43
CA GLY A 290 -3.22 19.38 -25.34
C GLY A 290 -2.59 19.03 -23.99
N ALA A 291 -3.43 18.83 -22.97
CA ALA A 291 -3.00 18.22 -21.72
C ALA A 291 -2.56 16.75 -21.98
N PRO A 292 -1.51 16.26 -21.28
CA PRO A 292 -0.93 14.93 -21.46
C PRO A 292 -1.79 13.78 -20.93
N PHE A 293 -2.99 14.07 -20.45
CA PHE A 293 -3.93 13.12 -19.88
C PHE A 293 -5.28 13.10 -20.62
N ARG A 294 -6.18 12.24 -20.16
CA ARG A 294 -7.59 12.13 -20.57
C ARG A 294 -8.41 11.89 -19.33
N ILE A 295 -9.63 12.42 -19.31
CA ILE A 295 -10.41 12.46 -18.07
C ILE A 295 -11.14 11.11 -17.86
N GLY A 296 -11.05 10.55 -16.67
CA GLY A 296 -11.67 9.28 -16.28
C GLY A 296 -13.18 9.23 -16.58
N SER A 297 -13.61 8.24 -17.37
CA SER A 297 -15.01 8.12 -17.80
C SER A 297 -15.98 7.64 -16.71
N ASP A 298 -15.44 7.10 -15.61
CA ASP A 298 -16.20 6.68 -14.42
C ASP A 298 -16.23 7.80 -13.35
N GLY A 299 -15.54 8.92 -13.58
CA GLY A 299 -15.27 10.01 -12.62
C GLY A 299 -13.77 10.19 -12.38
N GLU A 300 -13.32 11.41 -12.10
CA GLU A 300 -11.91 11.75 -11.82
C GLU A 300 -11.77 13.18 -11.25
N ALA A 301 -10.79 13.42 -10.38
CA ALA A 301 -10.45 14.75 -9.88
C ALA A 301 -9.42 15.46 -10.77
N LEU A 302 -9.65 16.75 -11.03
CA LEU A 302 -8.73 17.63 -11.76
C LEU A 302 -8.15 18.69 -10.83
N TYR A 303 -6.86 18.94 -10.96
CA TYR A 303 -6.08 19.84 -10.11
C TYR A 303 -5.47 20.98 -10.92
N LEU A 304 -5.67 22.21 -10.47
CA LEU A 304 -5.00 23.40 -10.99
C LEU A 304 -4.10 23.97 -9.90
N THR A 305 -2.79 23.94 -10.11
CA THR A 305 -1.78 24.26 -9.09
C THR A 305 -0.77 25.31 -9.56
N LYS A 306 0.09 25.79 -8.66
CA LYS A 306 1.21 26.69 -8.96
C LYS A 306 2.55 25.97 -8.84
N ALA A 307 3.61 26.60 -9.32
CA ALA A 307 4.97 26.06 -9.31
C ALA A 307 5.56 25.73 -7.92
N ASP A 308 4.93 26.19 -6.82
CA ASP A 308 5.27 25.85 -5.43
C ASP A 308 4.47 24.66 -4.86
N GLY A 309 3.61 24.03 -5.68
CA GLY A 309 2.72 22.94 -5.29
C GLY A 309 1.40 23.40 -4.64
N SER A 310 1.18 24.71 -4.47
CA SER A 310 -0.10 25.20 -3.93
C SER A 310 -1.24 24.99 -4.93
N VAL A 311 -2.35 24.44 -4.44
CA VAL A 311 -3.58 24.25 -5.22
C VAL A 311 -4.30 25.60 -5.35
N ALA A 312 -4.55 26.02 -6.59
CA ALA A 312 -5.33 27.20 -6.92
C ALA A 312 -6.82 26.88 -7.05
N ASP A 313 -7.14 25.72 -7.63
CA ASP A 313 -8.50 25.17 -7.70
C ASP A 313 -8.45 23.65 -7.93
N ALA A 314 -9.52 22.95 -7.56
CA ALA A 314 -9.70 21.54 -7.86
C ALA A 314 -11.18 21.24 -8.19
N LEU A 315 -11.41 20.18 -8.96
CA LEU A 315 -12.74 19.78 -9.44
C LEU A 315 -12.84 18.25 -9.52
N LEU A 316 -13.67 17.65 -8.66
CA LEU A 316 -14.11 16.27 -8.81
C LEU A 316 -15.14 16.20 -9.93
N VAL A 317 -14.77 15.61 -11.07
CA VAL A 317 -15.64 15.40 -12.23
C VAL A 317 -16.36 14.06 -12.04
N PRO A 318 -17.70 13.99 -12.00
CA PRO A 318 -18.42 12.72 -11.90
C PRO A 318 -18.44 11.99 -13.25
N ALA A 319 -18.96 10.75 -13.30
CA ALA A 319 -19.19 10.04 -14.56
C ALA A 319 -20.12 10.84 -15.51
N LEU A 320 -19.63 11.23 -16.69
CA LEU A 320 -20.37 12.09 -17.64
C LEU A 320 -20.93 11.33 -18.84
N ALA A 321 -22.03 11.88 -19.39
CA ALA A 321 -22.54 11.48 -20.69
C ALA A 321 -21.61 11.88 -21.83
N ALA A 322 -21.80 11.26 -22.99
CA ALA A 322 -21.25 11.80 -24.21
C ALA A 322 -21.81 13.22 -24.46
N ASN A 323 -20.93 14.20 -24.69
CA ASN A 323 -21.31 15.60 -24.91
C ASN A 323 -22.12 16.22 -23.75
N VAL A 324 -21.76 15.90 -22.51
CA VAL A 324 -22.18 16.63 -21.30
C VAL A 324 -20.93 17.12 -20.59
N GLY A 325 -20.90 18.42 -20.28
CA GLY A 325 -19.87 18.99 -19.42
C GLY A 325 -20.33 19.08 -17.97
N TYR A 326 -19.39 19.23 -17.05
CA TYR A 326 -19.63 19.45 -15.64
C TYR A 326 -18.79 20.63 -15.15
N GLY A 327 -19.43 21.62 -14.54
CA GLY A 327 -18.75 22.87 -14.21
C GLY A 327 -19.55 23.79 -13.30
N ARG A 328 -18.98 24.96 -13.06
CA ARG A 328 -19.45 25.93 -12.05
C ARG A 328 -20.81 26.54 -12.44
N ALA A 329 -21.74 26.59 -11.50
CA ALA A 329 -23.10 27.12 -11.65
C ALA A 329 -23.49 27.94 -10.40
N GLY A 330 -22.92 29.15 -10.28
CA GLY A 330 -22.99 29.93 -9.04
C GLY A 330 -22.09 29.32 -7.97
N ASP A 331 -22.59 29.22 -6.73
CA ASP A 331 -21.90 28.56 -5.60
C ASP A 331 -22.05 27.03 -5.63
N ALA A 332 -22.22 26.44 -6.80
CA ALA A 332 -22.49 25.02 -7.02
C ALA A 332 -21.80 24.51 -8.28
N TYR A 333 -21.86 23.20 -8.51
CA TYR A 333 -21.56 22.57 -9.78
C TYR A 333 -22.84 22.05 -10.44
N ALA A 334 -22.83 21.90 -11.76
CA ALA A 334 -23.94 21.36 -12.53
C ALA A 334 -23.46 20.71 -13.84
N LEU A 335 -24.33 19.85 -14.39
CA LEU A 335 -24.21 19.25 -15.71
C LEU A 335 -24.75 20.21 -16.78
N PHE A 336 -24.01 20.34 -17.88
CA PHE A 336 -24.35 21.16 -19.04
C PHE A 336 -24.54 20.30 -20.30
N GLN A 337 -25.72 20.38 -20.90
CA GLN A 337 -26.05 19.67 -22.14
C GLN A 337 -26.74 20.60 -23.16
N PRO A 338 -26.08 20.98 -24.28
CA PRO A 338 -24.66 20.74 -24.57
C PRO A 338 -23.73 21.43 -23.55
N PRO A 339 -22.44 21.04 -23.48
CA PRO A 339 -21.45 21.74 -22.66
C PRO A 339 -21.32 23.21 -23.07
N THR A 340 -20.89 24.05 -22.14
CA THR A 340 -20.79 25.51 -22.30
C THR A 340 -19.40 26.01 -22.70
N LEU A 341 -18.41 25.12 -22.83
CA LEU A 341 -17.05 25.35 -23.34
C LEU A 341 -16.92 26.50 -24.36
N GLY A 342 -16.20 27.55 -23.98
CA GLY A 342 -15.98 28.79 -24.72
C GLY A 342 -16.97 29.91 -24.39
N PHE A 343 -17.94 29.67 -23.50
CA PHE A 343 -19.03 30.58 -23.16
C PHE A 343 -19.33 30.55 -21.65
N GLU A 344 -20.10 31.54 -21.18
CA GLU A 344 -20.54 31.59 -19.78
C GLU A 344 -21.51 30.45 -19.44
N ASN A 345 -21.22 29.74 -18.35
CA ASN A 345 -22.04 28.64 -17.85
C ASN A 345 -23.46 29.13 -17.51
N ALA A 346 -24.47 28.36 -17.93
CA ALA A 346 -25.87 28.65 -17.68
C ALA A 346 -26.35 28.07 -16.33
N GLN A 347 -27.67 28.09 -16.09
CA GLN A 347 -28.28 27.22 -15.07
C GLN A 347 -28.30 25.78 -15.60
N GLY A 348 -27.40 24.93 -15.11
CA GLY A 348 -27.32 23.50 -15.45
C GLY A 348 -28.22 22.60 -14.59
N THR A 349 -28.22 21.30 -14.86
CA THR A 349 -28.90 20.27 -14.04
C THR A 349 -27.97 19.72 -12.97
N GLN A 350 -28.40 19.63 -11.70
CA GLN A 350 -27.48 19.45 -10.58
C GLN A 350 -27.07 18.00 -10.24
N THR A 351 -27.81 16.97 -10.65
CA THR A 351 -27.59 15.60 -10.16
C THR A 351 -26.91 14.68 -11.19
N PRO A 352 -25.69 14.19 -10.92
CA PRO A 352 -25.15 12.99 -11.58
C PRO A 352 -25.98 11.74 -11.25
N LEU A 353 -25.81 10.66 -12.01
CA LEU A 353 -26.50 9.40 -11.72
C LEU A 353 -25.70 8.56 -10.71
N GLU A 354 -26.35 8.14 -9.64
CA GLU A 354 -25.82 7.18 -8.67
C GLU A 354 -25.79 5.74 -9.23
N ALA A 355 -24.89 4.92 -8.70
CA ALA A 355 -24.80 3.51 -9.07
C ALA A 355 -26.04 2.72 -8.59
N PRO A 356 -26.63 1.81 -9.39
CA PRO A 356 -27.87 1.15 -8.99
C PRO A 356 -27.70 0.21 -7.80
N ALA A 357 -28.40 0.48 -6.71
CA ALA A 357 -28.41 -0.32 -5.49
C ALA A 357 -29.07 -1.70 -5.68
N ALA A 358 -28.51 -2.73 -5.03
CA ALA A 358 -29.10 -4.06 -4.95
C ALA A 358 -29.97 -4.24 -3.69
N SER A 359 -31.13 -4.89 -3.83
CA SER A 359 -32.05 -5.18 -2.72
C SER A 359 -31.61 -6.32 -1.80
N LEU A 360 -30.49 -6.97 -2.10
CA LEU A 360 -29.89 -8.07 -1.37
C LEU A 360 -28.38 -7.82 -1.32
N ALA A 361 -27.75 -8.09 -0.19
CA ALA A 361 -26.30 -7.93 -0.07
C ALA A 361 -25.55 -8.97 -0.92
N PRO A 362 -24.36 -8.65 -1.46
CA PRO A 362 -23.40 -9.64 -1.93
C PRO A 362 -23.10 -10.68 -0.84
N GLY A 363 -22.81 -11.92 -1.24
CA GLY A 363 -22.51 -12.98 -0.27
C GLY A 363 -22.69 -14.40 -0.80
N MET A 364 -22.59 -15.36 0.12
CA MET A 364 -22.72 -16.79 -0.16
C MET A 364 -24.11 -17.31 0.22
N TYR A 365 -24.78 -17.97 -0.72
CA TYR A 365 -26.15 -18.44 -0.57
C TYR A 365 -26.29 -19.92 -0.95
N ALA A 366 -26.97 -20.71 -0.11
CA ALA A 366 -27.14 -22.16 -0.32
C ALA A 366 -28.10 -22.54 -1.46
N SER A 367 -28.77 -21.57 -2.09
CA SER A 367 -29.76 -21.78 -3.15
C SER A 367 -29.93 -20.50 -3.99
N PRO A 368 -30.51 -20.59 -5.21
CA PRO A 368 -30.79 -19.43 -6.05
C PRO A 368 -31.52 -18.31 -5.30
N VAL A 369 -31.09 -17.06 -5.53
CA VAL A 369 -31.68 -15.85 -4.95
C VAL A 369 -32.23 -14.93 -6.04
N THR A 370 -33.06 -13.97 -5.64
CA THR A 370 -33.59 -12.93 -6.54
C THR A 370 -33.21 -11.54 -6.02
N VAL A 371 -32.68 -10.70 -6.91
CA VAL A 371 -32.14 -9.38 -6.56
C VAL A 371 -32.87 -8.31 -7.37
N ALA A 372 -33.66 -7.47 -6.69
CA ALA A 372 -34.17 -6.25 -7.32
C ALA A 372 -33.06 -5.19 -7.36
N LEU A 373 -33.09 -4.35 -8.39
CA LEU A 373 -32.22 -3.18 -8.54
C LEU A 373 -33.04 -1.90 -8.37
N ALA A 374 -32.45 -0.89 -7.75
CA ALA A 374 -33.03 0.44 -7.55
C ALA A 374 -32.03 1.52 -7.97
N GLY A 375 -32.52 2.68 -8.42
CA GLY A 375 -31.69 3.78 -8.93
C GLY A 375 -32.46 4.63 -9.95
N GLU A 376 -31.91 5.77 -10.32
CA GLU A 376 -32.52 6.65 -11.31
C GLU A 376 -32.21 6.24 -12.76
N GLY A 377 -33.14 6.48 -13.68
CA GLY A 377 -32.95 6.22 -15.12
C GLY A 377 -33.11 4.76 -15.56
N GLU A 378 -32.61 4.44 -16.76
CA GLU A 378 -32.63 3.11 -17.37
C GLU A 378 -31.48 2.27 -16.80
N ILE A 379 -31.79 1.33 -15.88
CA ILE A 379 -30.79 0.42 -15.32
C ILE A 379 -30.49 -0.71 -16.32
N TYR A 380 -29.22 -0.88 -16.67
CA TYR A 380 -28.72 -2.03 -17.42
C TYR A 380 -27.87 -2.93 -16.52
N TYR A 381 -27.93 -4.25 -16.72
CA TYR A 381 -27.17 -5.20 -15.92
C TYR A 381 -26.54 -6.37 -16.72
N THR A 382 -25.50 -6.97 -16.17
CA THR A 382 -24.88 -8.23 -16.63
C THR A 382 -24.70 -9.20 -15.45
N LEU A 383 -24.42 -10.47 -15.76
CA LEU A 383 -24.21 -11.53 -14.75
C LEU A 383 -22.85 -12.23 -14.87
N ASN A 384 -21.97 -11.72 -15.75
CA ASN A 384 -20.72 -12.37 -16.17
C ASN A 384 -19.51 -11.43 -16.11
N GLY A 385 -19.52 -10.48 -15.17
CA GLY A 385 -18.47 -9.47 -14.97
C GLY A 385 -18.29 -8.42 -16.07
N ALA A 386 -18.96 -8.58 -17.22
CA ALA A 386 -18.86 -7.65 -18.33
C ALA A 386 -19.51 -6.30 -18.01
N GLU A 387 -18.93 -5.22 -18.53
CA GLU A 387 -19.46 -3.86 -18.37
C GLU A 387 -20.91 -3.74 -18.89
N PRO A 388 -21.88 -3.33 -18.06
CA PRO A 388 -23.31 -3.29 -18.42
C PRO A 388 -23.67 -2.06 -19.26
N THR A 389 -23.23 -2.02 -20.51
CA THR A 389 -23.58 -0.95 -21.46
C THR A 389 -24.98 -1.16 -22.07
N LYS A 390 -25.59 -0.10 -22.64
CA LYS A 390 -26.86 -0.22 -23.39
C LYS A 390 -26.85 -1.25 -24.53
N THR A 391 -25.68 -1.63 -25.02
CA THR A 391 -25.47 -2.59 -26.13
C THR A 391 -25.04 -3.98 -25.68
N ARG A 392 -24.70 -4.17 -24.39
CA ARG A 392 -24.14 -5.43 -23.84
C ARG A 392 -24.91 -5.94 -22.62
N GLY A 393 -25.41 -5.03 -21.78
CA GLY A 393 -26.28 -5.34 -20.65
C GLY A 393 -27.72 -5.60 -21.07
N ARG A 394 -28.48 -6.19 -20.14
CA ARG A 394 -29.94 -6.34 -20.22
C ARG A 394 -30.58 -5.14 -19.54
N LEU A 395 -31.58 -4.53 -20.19
CA LEU A 395 -32.41 -3.52 -19.53
C LEU A 395 -33.18 -4.19 -18.39
N TYR A 396 -33.17 -3.58 -17.20
CA TYR A 396 -33.94 -3.98 -16.04
C TYR A 396 -35.37 -3.45 -16.17
N ASP A 397 -36.36 -4.33 -16.15
CA ASP A 397 -37.79 -4.00 -16.35
C ASP A 397 -38.59 -3.91 -15.03
N GLY A 398 -37.89 -3.93 -13.88
CA GLY A 398 -38.48 -4.00 -12.55
C GLY A 398 -38.68 -5.43 -12.02
N THR A 399 -38.48 -6.47 -12.84
CA THR A 399 -38.50 -7.86 -12.39
C THR A 399 -37.20 -8.22 -11.67
N PRO A 400 -37.23 -8.68 -10.40
CA PRO A 400 -36.03 -9.10 -9.69
C PRO A 400 -35.18 -10.12 -10.48
N VAL A 401 -33.88 -9.88 -10.56
CA VAL A 401 -32.93 -10.68 -11.32
C VAL A 401 -32.66 -11.98 -10.57
N GLU A 402 -32.95 -13.13 -11.20
CA GLU A 402 -32.61 -14.45 -10.64
C GLU A 402 -31.10 -14.71 -10.77
N ILE A 403 -30.46 -15.00 -9.63
CA ILE A 403 -29.05 -15.40 -9.52
C ILE A 403 -29.03 -16.89 -9.16
N ALA A 404 -29.01 -17.73 -10.19
CA ALA A 404 -29.14 -19.19 -10.07
C ALA A 404 -27.79 -19.94 -9.94
N ALA A 405 -26.67 -19.24 -10.13
CA ALA A 405 -25.31 -19.77 -10.03
C ALA A 405 -24.37 -18.63 -9.60
N THR A 406 -23.16 -18.96 -9.14
CA THR A 406 -22.11 -17.99 -8.81
C THR A 406 -21.88 -17.02 -9.96
N ALA A 407 -22.05 -15.73 -9.68
CA ALA A 407 -22.14 -14.67 -10.68
C ALA A 407 -21.65 -13.34 -10.12
N SER A 408 -21.28 -12.42 -11.01
CA SER A 408 -21.09 -11.02 -10.64
C SER A 408 -22.17 -10.20 -11.35
N LEU A 409 -23.19 -9.81 -10.58
CA LEU A 409 -24.25 -8.92 -11.03
C LEU A 409 -23.65 -7.51 -11.09
N ARG A 410 -23.34 -7.03 -12.30
CA ARG A 410 -22.91 -5.64 -12.49
C ARG A 410 -24.08 -4.82 -13.01
N ALA A 411 -24.30 -3.64 -12.45
CA ALA A 411 -25.42 -2.77 -12.78
C ALA A 411 -24.96 -1.33 -13.01
N ARG A 412 -25.61 -0.63 -13.95
CA ARG A 412 -25.31 0.76 -14.30
C ARG A 412 -26.57 1.49 -14.76
N ALA A 413 -26.84 2.64 -14.20
CA ALA A 413 -27.97 3.49 -14.54
C ALA A 413 -27.63 4.38 -15.75
N TYR A 414 -28.63 4.69 -16.57
CA TYR A 414 -28.48 5.58 -17.73
C TYR A 414 -29.61 6.61 -17.85
N SER A 415 -29.26 7.85 -18.19
CA SER A 415 -30.22 8.90 -18.57
C SER A 415 -29.75 9.55 -19.87
N GLY A 416 -30.45 9.25 -20.97
CA GLY A 416 -29.88 9.48 -22.31
C GLY A 416 -28.57 8.70 -22.47
N ASP A 417 -27.48 9.40 -22.80
CA ASP A 417 -26.12 8.83 -22.88
C ASP A 417 -25.30 8.97 -21.58
N ALA A 418 -25.87 9.59 -20.53
CA ALA A 418 -25.27 9.64 -19.19
C ALA A 418 -25.26 8.25 -18.59
N ALA A 419 -24.21 7.93 -17.82
CA ALA A 419 -24.08 6.68 -17.09
C ALA A 419 -23.62 6.96 -15.67
N SER A 420 -24.18 6.27 -14.69
CA SER A 420 -23.64 6.25 -13.33
C SER A 420 -22.26 5.56 -13.28
N PRO A 421 -21.56 5.54 -12.13
CA PRO A 421 -20.58 4.49 -11.85
C PRO A 421 -21.21 3.08 -11.96
N ALA A 422 -20.40 2.06 -12.23
CA ALA A 422 -20.87 0.69 -12.42
C ALA A 422 -20.75 -0.13 -11.14
N ALA A 423 -21.87 -0.38 -10.46
CA ALA A 423 -21.91 -1.24 -9.29
C ALA A 423 -21.52 -2.70 -9.64
N ALA A 424 -20.90 -3.38 -8.69
CA ALA A 424 -20.54 -4.79 -8.78
C ALA A 424 -20.99 -5.55 -7.52
N TYR A 425 -21.90 -6.50 -7.69
CA TYR A 425 -22.45 -7.33 -6.63
C TYR A 425 -22.07 -8.79 -6.85
N CYS A 426 -21.24 -9.33 -5.96
CA CYS A 426 -20.68 -10.67 -6.08
C CYS A 426 -21.51 -11.69 -5.28
N TYR A 427 -22.10 -12.66 -5.98
CA TYR A 427 -22.90 -13.72 -5.39
C TYR A 427 -22.26 -15.08 -5.63
N PHE A 428 -22.34 -15.96 -4.64
CA PHE A 428 -21.93 -17.36 -4.70
C PHE A 428 -23.15 -18.24 -4.40
N ILE A 429 -23.48 -19.18 -5.28
CA ILE A 429 -24.74 -19.93 -5.19
C ILE A 429 -24.46 -21.44 -5.15
N GLY A 430 -24.73 -22.07 -4.01
CA GLY A 430 -24.48 -23.50 -3.80
C GLY A 430 -22.99 -23.88 -3.80
N GLU A 431 -22.10 -22.90 -3.66
CA GLU A 431 -20.66 -23.11 -3.44
C GLU A 431 -20.41 -23.72 -2.04
N PRO A 432 -19.23 -24.29 -1.79
CA PRO A 432 -18.83 -24.74 -0.46
C PRO A 432 -18.86 -23.64 0.59
N ASP A 433 -19.13 -24.06 1.83
CA ASP A 433 -18.78 -23.30 3.02
C ASP A 433 -17.26 -23.44 3.24
N TYR A 434 -16.52 -22.40 2.85
CA TYR A 434 -15.05 -22.41 2.84
C TYR A 434 -14.48 -22.04 4.21
N ALA A 435 -13.42 -22.74 4.64
CA ALA A 435 -12.73 -22.40 5.88
C ALA A 435 -11.85 -21.15 5.74
N LEU A 436 -11.30 -20.92 4.54
CA LEU A 436 -10.53 -19.71 4.22
C LEU A 436 -11.45 -18.63 3.63
N PRO A 437 -11.17 -17.34 3.89
CA PRO A 437 -11.82 -16.22 3.23
C PRO A 437 -11.84 -16.35 1.70
N VAL A 438 -12.89 -15.84 1.06
CA VAL A 438 -13.05 -15.91 -0.40
C VAL A 438 -12.70 -14.56 -1.01
N LEU A 439 -11.87 -14.57 -2.06
CA LEU A 439 -11.49 -13.40 -2.82
C LEU A 439 -11.99 -13.58 -4.27
N LYS A 440 -12.65 -12.58 -4.84
CA LYS A 440 -13.20 -12.65 -6.20
C LYS A 440 -12.71 -11.51 -7.07
N LEU A 441 -12.11 -11.87 -8.20
CA LEU A 441 -11.74 -10.94 -9.27
C LEU A 441 -12.79 -10.96 -10.38
N THR A 442 -13.55 -9.87 -10.49
CA THR A 442 -14.54 -9.67 -11.56
C THR A 442 -13.97 -8.77 -12.65
N ALA A 443 -13.68 -9.32 -13.82
CA ALA A 443 -13.06 -8.63 -14.94
C ALA A 443 -13.81 -8.87 -16.27
N PRO A 444 -13.66 -7.97 -17.27
CA PRO A 444 -14.22 -8.20 -18.60
C PRO A 444 -13.79 -9.55 -19.18
N TYR A 445 -14.75 -10.30 -19.75
CA TYR A 445 -14.48 -11.62 -20.33
C TYR A 445 -13.35 -11.56 -21.38
N GLY A 446 -12.35 -12.45 -21.26
CA GLY A 446 -11.15 -12.44 -22.10
C GLY A 446 -10.00 -11.55 -21.59
N ALA A 447 -10.20 -10.73 -20.55
CA ALA A 447 -9.15 -9.85 -20.03
C ALA A 447 -8.16 -10.60 -19.13
N VAL A 448 -8.66 -11.27 -18.07
CA VAL A 448 -7.83 -12.03 -17.13
C VAL A 448 -7.50 -13.41 -17.70
N THR A 449 -8.51 -14.21 -18.05
CA THR A 449 -8.39 -15.56 -18.65
C THR A 449 -8.97 -15.60 -20.08
N GLY A 450 -8.63 -16.65 -20.85
CA GLY A 450 -9.10 -16.84 -22.23
C GLY A 450 -8.13 -16.38 -23.32
N GLY A 451 -8.58 -16.39 -24.58
CA GLY A 451 -7.74 -16.05 -25.73
C GLY A 451 -7.40 -14.56 -25.79
N GLY A 452 -6.12 -14.22 -25.90
CA GLY A 452 -5.61 -12.83 -25.87
C GLY A 452 -5.51 -12.21 -24.46
N SER A 453 -5.80 -12.99 -23.42
CA SER A 453 -5.79 -12.54 -22.02
C SER A 453 -4.39 -12.33 -21.45
N ILE A 454 -4.29 -11.75 -20.25
CA ILE A 454 -3.02 -11.69 -19.52
C ILE A 454 -2.52 -13.08 -19.07
N TYR A 455 -3.42 -14.06 -18.88
CA TYR A 455 -3.03 -15.44 -18.52
C TYR A 455 -2.39 -16.21 -19.67
N GLU A 456 -2.85 -15.97 -20.91
CA GLU A 456 -2.24 -16.54 -22.12
C GLU A 456 -0.97 -15.78 -22.50
N ASN A 457 -1.02 -14.44 -22.50
CA ASN A 457 0.12 -13.57 -22.77
C ASN A 457 0.96 -13.33 -21.51
N TYR A 458 1.21 -14.41 -20.74
CA TYR A 458 1.69 -14.33 -19.36
C TYR A 458 3.05 -13.67 -19.18
N MET A 459 3.87 -13.47 -20.21
CA MET A 459 5.13 -12.73 -20.16
C MET A 459 4.98 -11.20 -20.33
N GLY A 460 3.85 -10.72 -20.85
CA GLY A 460 3.59 -9.29 -21.10
C GLY A 460 3.41 -8.46 -19.82
N SER A 461 3.44 -7.14 -19.93
CA SER A 461 3.24 -6.19 -18.82
C SER A 461 1.84 -5.56 -18.81
N ARG A 462 0.87 -6.16 -19.51
CA ARG A 462 -0.49 -5.63 -19.61
C ARG A 462 -1.19 -5.71 -18.25
N GLU A 463 -1.80 -4.60 -17.86
CA GLU A 463 -2.72 -4.49 -16.73
C GLU A 463 -4.15 -4.38 -17.26
N VAL A 464 -5.13 -4.84 -16.48
CA VAL A 464 -6.56 -4.80 -16.82
C VAL A 464 -7.37 -4.38 -15.58
N LYS A 465 -8.38 -3.51 -15.75
CA LYS A 465 -9.34 -3.17 -14.70
C LYS A 465 -10.15 -4.40 -14.29
N ALA A 466 -10.28 -4.64 -12.99
CA ALA A 466 -11.14 -5.65 -12.40
C ALA A 466 -11.65 -5.18 -11.02
N ASN A 467 -12.89 -5.51 -10.70
CA ASN A 467 -13.41 -5.38 -9.35
C ASN A 467 -12.86 -6.53 -8.47
N LEU A 468 -12.38 -6.18 -7.29
CA LEU A 468 -11.87 -7.06 -6.25
C LEU A 468 -12.84 -7.03 -5.07
N ALA A 469 -13.50 -8.15 -4.80
CA ALA A 469 -14.38 -8.31 -3.65
C ALA A 469 -13.86 -9.39 -2.70
N PHE A 470 -13.93 -9.12 -1.39
CA PHE A 470 -13.41 -9.99 -0.33
C PHE A 470 -14.49 -10.38 0.66
N PHE A 471 -14.46 -11.63 1.13
CA PHE A 471 -15.52 -12.22 1.94
C PHE A 471 -14.96 -13.07 3.09
N ILE A 472 -15.53 -12.91 4.29
CA ILE A 472 -15.27 -13.73 5.48
C ILE A 472 -16.61 -14.30 5.96
N GLY A 473 -16.66 -15.58 6.30
CA GLY A 473 -17.89 -16.20 6.83
C GLY A 473 -19.10 -16.19 5.89
N GLY A 474 -18.90 -15.84 4.61
CA GLY A 474 -19.95 -15.68 3.61
C GLY A 474 -20.46 -14.24 3.42
N GLU A 475 -20.03 -13.30 4.27
CA GLU A 475 -20.37 -11.87 4.22
C GLU A 475 -19.28 -11.07 3.49
N GLN A 476 -19.62 -9.95 2.86
CA GLN A 476 -18.68 -9.12 2.09
C GLN A 476 -17.99 -8.09 3.00
N GLU A 477 -16.67 -8.09 3.01
CA GLU A 477 -15.83 -7.14 3.75
C GLU A 477 -15.62 -5.83 2.97
N PHE A 478 -15.30 -5.95 1.67
CA PHE A 478 -15.07 -4.83 0.78
C PHE A 478 -15.32 -5.22 -0.69
N SER A 479 -15.54 -4.23 -1.56
CA SER A 479 -15.63 -4.41 -3.01
C SER A 479 -15.23 -3.12 -3.75
N LEU A 480 -14.04 -3.10 -4.36
CA LEU A 480 -13.50 -1.94 -5.07
C LEU A 480 -12.83 -2.32 -6.39
N ASP A 481 -12.60 -1.36 -7.28
CA ASP A 481 -11.91 -1.57 -8.55
C ASP A 481 -10.39 -1.46 -8.41
N CYS A 482 -9.66 -2.34 -9.10
CA CYS A 482 -8.20 -2.39 -9.11
C CYS A 482 -7.61 -2.77 -10.48
N GLY A 483 -6.31 -2.53 -10.65
CA GLY A 483 -5.52 -3.00 -11.77
C GLY A 483 -4.94 -4.39 -11.50
N VAL A 484 -5.30 -5.37 -12.34
CA VAL A 484 -4.75 -6.73 -12.28
C VAL A 484 -3.71 -6.91 -13.38
N SER A 485 -2.51 -7.34 -13.00
CA SER A 485 -1.47 -7.75 -13.95
C SER A 485 -0.74 -9.00 -13.47
N MET A 486 0.16 -9.53 -14.30
CA MET A 486 0.90 -10.76 -14.01
C MET A 486 2.07 -10.52 -13.03
N PHE A 487 2.24 -11.41 -12.04
CA PHE A 487 3.36 -11.42 -11.10
C PHE A 487 4.36 -12.56 -11.36
N GLY A 488 5.59 -12.41 -10.87
CA GLY A 488 6.65 -13.43 -10.89
C GLY A 488 7.62 -13.29 -12.06
N ALA A 489 8.43 -14.35 -12.27
CA ALA A 489 9.37 -14.48 -13.38
C ALA A 489 9.21 -15.87 -14.03
N GLY A 490 9.98 -16.88 -13.61
CA GLY A 490 9.87 -18.26 -14.12
C GLY A 490 8.52 -18.90 -13.83
N SER A 491 7.99 -18.67 -12.62
CA SER A 491 6.66 -19.12 -12.18
C SER A 491 5.50 -18.70 -13.09
N ARG A 492 5.69 -17.69 -13.95
CA ARG A 492 4.70 -17.26 -14.97
C ARG A 492 4.44 -18.32 -16.03
N GLU A 493 5.36 -19.25 -16.26
CA GLU A 493 5.17 -20.38 -17.19
C GLU A 493 4.24 -21.46 -16.60
N LEU A 494 4.17 -21.59 -15.28
CA LEU A 494 3.44 -22.65 -14.58
C LEU A 494 1.91 -22.57 -14.79
N PRO A 495 1.16 -23.69 -14.65
CA PRO A 495 -0.28 -23.70 -14.91
C PRO A 495 -1.10 -22.79 -14.00
N LYS A 496 -0.73 -22.65 -12.71
CA LYS A 496 -1.34 -21.74 -11.73
C LYS A 496 -0.44 -20.52 -11.54
N LYS A 497 -0.90 -19.36 -11.97
CA LYS A 497 -0.09 -18.13 -12.08
C LYS A 497 -0.42 -17.11 -10.98
N SER A 498 0.57 -16.32 -10.58
CA SER A 498 0.45 -15.25 -9.59
C SER A 498 0.05 -13.91 -10.23
N PHE A 499 -0.66 -13.07 -9.48
CA PHE A 499 -1.16 -11.77 -9.95
C PHE A 499 -0.65 -10.62 -9.08
N LYS A 500 -0.45 -9.45 -9.68
CA LYS A 500 -0.35 -8.15 -8.99
C LYS A 500 -1.75 -7.56 -8.92
N LEU A 501 -2.09 -7.01 -7.77
CA LEU A 501 -3.21 -6.11 -7.56
C LEU A 501 -2.61 -4.72 -7.33
N ARG A 502 -3.03 -3.72 -8.10
CA ARG A 502 -2.64 -2.32 -7.91
C ARG A 502 -3.88 -1.47 -7.77
N PHE A 503 -4.01 -0.82 -6.64
CA PHE A 503 -5.02 0.22 -6.43
C PHE A 503 -4.46 1.50 -7.06
N ARG A 504 -5.31 2.25 -7.78
CA ARG A 504 -4.94 3.45 -8.54
C ARG A 504 -6.18 4.31 -8.78
N LYS A 505 -6.06 5.64 -8.74
CA LYS A 505 -7.18 6.56 -9.02
C LYS A 505 -7.82 6.34 -10.41
N ILE A 506 -7.01 5.97 -11.42
CA ILE A 506 -7.51 5.57 -12.76
C ILE A 506 -8.45 4.33 -12.80
N TYR A 507 -8.64 3.63 -11.68
CA TYR A 507 -9.56 2.50 -11.58
C TYR A 507 -10.64 2.68 -10.52
N GLY A 508 -10.33 3.36 -9.40
CA GLY A 508 -11.15 3.49 -8.19
C GLY A 508 -10.34 4.19 -7.09
N ASP A 509 -10.42 3.73 -5.84
CA ASP A 509 -9.96 4.44 -4.63
C ASP A 509 -8.49 4.89 -4.52
N GLY A 510 -7.59 4.45 -5.41
CA GLY A 510 -6.15 4.72 -5.28
C GLY A 510 -5.43 3.77 -4.30
N LYS A 511 -6.05 3.44 -3.16
CA LYS A 511 -5.55 2.48 -2.16
C LYS A 511 -6.64 1.52 -1.72
N LEU A 512 -6.27 0.34 -1.22
CA LEU A 512 -7.15 -0.51 -0.43
C LEU A 512 -7.06 -0.06 1.03
N ALA A 513 -8.09 0.60 1.56
CA ALA A 513 -8.23 0.90 2.99
C ALA A 513 -8.89 -0.30 3.70
N TYR A 514 -8.10 -1.32 4.03
CA TYR A 514 -8.55 -2.50 4.76
C TYR A 514 -7.36 -3.19 5.45
N ASN A 515 -7.55 -3.59 6.71
CA ASN A 515 -6.55 -4.35 7.47
C ASN A 515 -6.44 -5.81 6.94
N MET A 516 -5.67 -5.97 5.87
CA MET A 516 -5.50 -7.26 5.18
C MET A 516 -4.75 -8.30 6.03
N PHE A 517 -3.90 -7.87 6.98
CA PHE A 517 -2.98 -8.73 7.73
C PHE A 517 -3.05 -8.43 9.24
N GLU A 518 -3.65 -9.33 10.01
CA GLU A 518 -3.74 -9.21 11.48
C GLU A 518 -2.36 -8.97 12.13
N GLY A 519 -2.32 -8.06 13.10
CA GLY A 519 -1.12 -7.76 13.89
C GLY A 519 -0.06 -6.90 13.19
N LEU A 520 -0.23 -6.57 11.90
CA LEU A 520 0.77 -5.80 11.13
C LEU A 520 0.75 -4.30 11.42
N GLY A 521 -0.39 -3.75 11.86
CA GLY A 521 -0.54 -2.31 12.14
C GLY A 521 -0.62 -1.42 10.88
N ILE A 522 -0.78 -2.01 9.69
CA ILE A 522 -0.90 -1.30 8.41
C ILE A 522 -2.34 -1.42 7.91
N GLY A 523 -3.07 -0.30 7.88
CA GLY A 523 -4.48 -0.24 7.49
C GLY A 523 -4.74 -0.01 5.99
N ALA A 524 -3.74 0.41 5.22
CA ALA A 524 -3.91 0.76 3.80
C ALA A 524 -2.80 0.20 2.91
N PHE A 525 -3.14 -0.16 1.66
CA PHE A 525 -2.21 -0.77 0.69
C PHE A 525 -2.39 -0.21 -0.72
N ASP A 526 -1.30 0.26 -1.34
CA ASP A 526 -1.23 0.68 -2.76
C ASP A 526 -1.18 -0.52 -3.72
N ALA A 527 -0.57 -1.62 -3.28
CA ALA A 527 -0.48 -2.84 -4.07
C ALA A 527 -0.35 -4.09 -3.20
N LEU A 528 -0.91 -5.19 -3.71
CA LEU A 528 -0.82 -6.52 -3.14
C LEU A 528 -0.44 -7.54 -4.23
N VAL A 529 -0.03 -8.73 -3.83
CA VAL A 529 0.24 -9.85 -4.74
C VAL A 529 -0.59 -11.05 -4.34
N LEU A 530 -1.24 -11.68 -5.30
CA LEU A 530 -1.84 -13.01 -5.15
C LEU A 530 -0.82 -14.06 -5.59
N ARG A 531 -0.11 -14.68 -4.65
CA ARG A 531 0.83 -15.77 -4.94
C ARG A 531 0.09 -17.09 -5.11
N SER A 532 0.43 -17.82 -6.18
CA SER A 532 -0.12 -19.16 -6.47
C SER A 532 0.54 -20.31 -5.69
N GLY A 533 1.50 -20.00 -4.82
CA GLY A 533 2.51 -20.93 -4.29
C GLY A 533 3.67 -21.20 -5.25
N SER A 534 3.74 -20.50 -6.40
CA SER A 534 4.86 -20.53 -7.36
C SER A 534 5.36 -21.96 -7.66
N GLU A 535 6.62 -22.31 -7.42
CA GLU A 535 7.16 -23.63 -7.75
C GLU A 535 6.76 -24.68 -6.70
N ASP A 536 6.17 -24.29 -5.56
CA ASP A 536 5.54 -25.16 -4.56
C ASP A 536 4.05 -25.45 -4.84
N GLN A 537 3.44 -24.85 -5.87
CA GLN A 537 2.01 -25.02 -6.24
C GLN A 537 1.58 -26.48 -6.48
N SER A 538 2.53 -27.37 -6.79
CA SER A 538 2.32 -28.81 -7.01
C SER A 538 2.75 -29.69 -5.82
N ARG A 539 3.32 -29.09 -4.78
CA ARG A 539 4.00 -29.72 -3.64
C ARG A 539 3.26 -29.39 -2.32
N ALA A 540 3.85 -28.69 -1.36
CA ALA A 540 3.18 -28.41 -0.08
C ALA A 540 2.16 -27.26 -0.19
N LEU A 541 2.29 -26.41 -1.22
CA LEU A 541 1.62 -25.13 -1.47
C LEU A 541 2.09 -23.97 -0.56
N PHE A 542 2.51 -24.22 0.68
CA PHE A 542 2.77 -23.21 1.71
C PHE A 542 4.24 -23.06 2.15
N ARG A 543 5.23 -23.51 1.37
CA ARG A 543 6.67 -23.40 1.77
C ARG A 543 7.13 -21.97 2.08
N ASP A 544 6.69 -21.01 1.26
CA ASP A 544 7.05 -19.60 1.42
C ASP A 544 6.43 -19.07 2.72
N GLU A 545 5.15 -19.37 2.95
CA GLU A 545 4.38 -19.02 4.16
C GLU A 545 4.96 -19.66 5.43
N LEU A 546 5.43 -20.90 5.36
CA LEU A 546 6.12 -21.58 6.46
C LEU A 546 7.40 -20.83 6.83
N MET A 547 8.23 -20.47 5.85
CA MET A 547 9.50 -19.82 6.15
C MET A 547 9.31 -18.37 6.62
N THR A 548 8.41 -17.60 6.00
CA THR A 548 8.14 -16.22 6.45
C THR A 548 7.44 -16.19 7.80
N SER A 549 6.54 -17.13 8.12
CA SER A 549 5.89 -17.18 9.46
C SER A 549 6.78 -17.75 10.57
N LEU A 550 7.87 -18.45 10.28
CA LEU A 550 8.86 -18.76 11.31
C LEU A 550 9.62 -17.49 11.72
N VAL A 551 10.03 -16.67 10.75
CA VAL A 551 10.74 -15.41 10.99
C VAL A 551 9.81 -14.34 11.59
N GLY A 552 8.68 -14.06 10.94
CA GLY A 552 7.78 -12.95 11.30
C GLY A 552 6.98 -13.12 12.59
N PHE A 553 7.05 -14.28 13.25
CA PHE A 553 6.48 -14.53 14.57
C PHE A 553 7.55 -14.91 15.63
N SER A 554 8.81 -14.52 15.39
CA SER A 554 9.94 -14.69 16.30
C SER A 554 10.50 -13.34 16.77
N ASP A 555 11.61 -13.36 17.50
CA ASP A 555 12.40 -12.17 17.85
C ASP A 555 13.40 -11.75 16.76
N MET A 556 13.21 -12.19 15.50
CA MET A 556 13.91 -11.69 14.31
C MET A 556 13.29 -10.39 13.75
N ASP A 557 12.98 -9.43 14.64
CA ASP A 557 12.24 -8.18 14.36
C ASP A 557 12.87 -7.27 13.28
N THR A 558 14.18 -7.36 13.09
CA THR A 558 14.95 -6.59 12.10
C THR A 558 15.13 -7.32 10.76
N LEU A 559 14.73 -8.59 10.64
CA LEU A 559 14.72 -9.33 9.38
C LEU A 559 13.33 -9.25 8.74
N HIS A 560 13.16 -8.36 7.78
CA HIS A 560 11.86 -8.12 7.16
C HIS A 560 11.40 -9.30 6.30
N VAL A 561 10.12 -9.65 6.44
CA VAL A 561 9.43 -10.67 5.64
C VAL A 561 8.07 -10.12 5.18
N GLN A 562 7.47 -10.76 4.18
CA GLN A 562 6.13 -10.41 3.72
C GLN A 562 5.06 -11.11 4.58
N ALA A 563 4.13 -10.34 5.14
CA ALA A 563 2.89 -10.87 5.68
C ALA A 563 2.04 -11.53 4.57
N TYR A 564 1.19 -12.47 4.96
CA TYR A 564 0.31 -13.19 4.05
C TYR A 564 -1.07 -13.48 4.65
N ARG A 565 -2.05 -13.70 3.78
CA ARG A 565 -3.38 -14.25 4.12
C ARG A 565 -3.80 -15.27 3.07
N ALA A 566 -4.14 -16.47 3.50
CA ALA A 566 -4.62 -17.54 2.61
C ALA A 566 -6.10 -17.29 2.24
N VAL A 567 -6.44 -17.43 0.96
CA VAL A 567 -7.78 -17.16 0.42
C VAL A 567 -8.17 -18.18 -0.67
N ASN A 568 -9.46 -18.44 -0.82
CA ASN A 568 -10.02 -19.10 -2.00
C ASN A 568 -10.25 -18.06 -3.10
N LEU A 569 -9.53 -18.16 -4.22
CA LEU A 569 -9.69 -17.23 -5.33
C LEU A 569 -10.78 -17.70 -6.30
N TYR A 570 -11.69 -16.80 -6.68
CA TYR A 570 -12.52 -16.90 -7.88
C TYR A 570 -12.07 -15.86 -8.91
N ILE A 571 -12.09 -16.22 -10.19
CA ILE A 571 -11.92 -15.29 -11.31
C ILE A 571 -13.17 -15.39 -12.17
N ASN A 572 -13.95 -14.30 -12.21
CA ASN A 572 -15.34 -14.26 -12.67
C ASN A 572 -16.14 -15.40 -12.00
N GLU A 573 -16.73 -16.29 -12.78
CA GLU A 573 -17.57 -17.39 -12.28
C GLU A 573 -16.77 -18.68 -11.97
N GLU A 574 -15.44 -18.69 -12.16
CA GLU A 574 -14.60 -19.88 -11.95
C GLU A 574 -13.81 -19.83 -10.64
N TYR A 575 -13.99 -20.84 -9.79
CA TYR A 575 -13.05 -21.15 -8.70
C TYR A 575 -11.65 -21.44 -9.27
N PHE A 576 -10.63 -20.81 -8.68
CA PHE A 576 -9.24 -20.81 -9.15
C PHE A 576 -8.24 -21.43 -8.17
N GLY A 577 -8.66 -21.85 -6.98
CA GLY A 577 -7.80 -22.50 -5.99
C GLY A 577 -7.42 -21.60 -4.82
N ILE A 578 -6.61 -22.16 -3.92
CA ILE A 578 -6.07 -21.45 -2.76
C ILE A 578 -4.92 -20.55 -3.22
N TYR A 579 -4.96 -19.29 -2.87
CA TYR A 579 -3.91 -18.30 -3.11
C TYR A 579 -3.48 -17.65 -1.79
N PHE A 580 -2.30 -17.04 -1.78
CA PHE A 580 -1.84 -16.21 -0.67
C PHE A 580 -1.83 -14.76 -1.12
N VAL A 581 -2.71 -13.94 -0.54
CA VAL A 581 -2.56 -12.48 -0.58
C VAL A 581 -1.29 -12.16 0.19
N ARG A 582 -0.41 -11.34 -0.38
CA ARG A 582 0.84 -10.89 0.25
C ARG A 582 1.09 -9.43 -0.02
N GLU A 583 1.79 -8.79 0.92
CA GLU A 583 2.43 -7.50 0.72
C GLU A 583 3.37 -7.55 -0.50
N TRP A 584 3.58 -6.42 -1.19
CA TRP A 584 4.58 -6.33 -2.25
C TRP A 584 5.74 -5.45 -1.81
N VAL A 585 6.92 -6.05 -1.61
CA VAL A 585 8.15 -5.32 -1.29
C VAL A 585 8.42 -4.25 -2.36
N ARG A 586 8.22 -2.99 -1.97
CA ARG A 586 8.27 -1.75 -2.77
C ARG A 586 8.55 -0.57 -1.85
N GLU A 587 8.60 0.64 -2.39
CA GLU A 587 8.70 1.87 -1.60
C GLU A 587 7.56 2.01 -0.57
N ASP A 588 6.31 1.71 -0.94
CA ASP A 588 5.13 1.72 -0.08
C ASP A 588 5.26 0.74 1.12
N TYR A 589 5.67 -0.51 0.86
CA TYR A 589 5.97 -1.49 1.92
C TYR A 589 7.05 -1.00 2.91
N VAL A 590 8.17 -0.43 2.40
CA VAL A 590 9.25 0.03 3.29
C VAL A 590 8.85 1.27 4.08
N ALA A 591 8.09 2.19 3.46
CA ALA A 591 7.53 3.36 4.10
C ALA A 591 6.65 2.97 5.30
N ALA A 592 5.71 2.05 5.09
CA ALA A 592 4.80 1.56 6.13
C ALA A 592 5.54 0.77 7.23
N HIS A 593 6.44 -0.15 6.88
CA HIS A 593 7.17 -0.97 7.86
C HIS A 593 8.19 -0.20 8.71
N LEU A 594 8.75 0.89 8.19
CA LEU A 594 9.71 1.73 8.92
C LEU A 594 9.07 2.99 9.52
N ASN A 595 7.78 3.26 9.25
CA ASN A 595 7.06 4.48 9.59
C ASN A 595 7.78 5.77 9.12
N VAL A 596 7.99 5.86 7.80
CA VAL A 596 8.77 6.91 7.11
C VAL A 596 8.14 7.24 5.75
N SER A 597 8.51 8.37 5.16
CA SER A 597 8.02 8.74 3.82
C SER A 597 8.59 7.85 2.70
N GLU A 598 7.79 7.57 1.65
CA GLU A 598 8.29 6.87 0.44
C GLU A 598 9.44 7.60 -0.27
N ALA A 599 9.55 8.92 -0.08
CA ALA A 599 10.63 9.74 -0.62
C ALA A 599 11.98 9.44 0.05
N SER A 600 11.96 9.04 1.32
CA SER A 600 13.17 8.69 2.11
C SER A 600 13.74 7.30 1.79
N VAL A 601 12.96 6.44 1.13
CA VAL A 601 13.26 5.02 0.95
C VAL A 601 14.35 4.77 -0.10
N SER A 602 15.31 3.90 0.24
CA SER A 602 16.20 3.26 -0.73
C SER A 602 16.06 1.73 -0.70
N ILE A 603 16.08 1.10 -1.87
CA ILE A 603 16.00 -0.36 -2.02
C ILE A 603 17.09 -0.83 -2.99
N VAL A 604 17.90 -1.78 -2.53
CA VAL A 604 18.85 -2.56 -3.35
C VAL A 604 18.26 -3.94 -3.60
N GLU A 605 18.24 -4.36 -4.87
CA GLU A 605 17.89 -5.71 -5.30
C GLU A 605 19.15 -6.56 -5.53
N GLY A 606 19.13 -7.79 -5.03
CA GLY A 606 20.34 -8.57 -4.87
C GLY A 606 21.32 -7.82 -3.96
N TRP A 607 22.56 -7.67 -4.44
CA TRP A 607 23.67 -7.13 -3.64
C TRP A 607 24.22 -5.78 -4.14
N GLU A 608 23.75 -5.26 -5.27
CA GLU A 608 24.35 -4.07 -5.90
C GLU A 608 23.37 -3.17 -6.67
N SER A 609 22.19 -3.67 -7.05
CA SER A 609 21.30 -2.95 -7.97
C SER A 609 20.32 -2.06 -7.22
N ALA A 610 20.56 -0.74 -7.19
CA ALA A 610 19.55 0.21 -6.73
C ALA A 610 18.29 0.13 -7.62
N ILE A 611 17.15 -0.21 -7.04
CA ILE A 611 15.84 -0.16 -7.71
C ILE A 611 14.96 1.00 -7.21
N ARG A 612 15.31 1.59 -6.06
CA ARG A 612 14.75 2.84 -5.50
C ARG A 612 15.84 3.57 -4.70
N GLY A 613 15.87 4.90 -4.74
CA GLY A 613 16.79 5.71 -3.95
C GLY A 613 18.28 5.52 -4.31
N SER A 614 19.17 5.65 -3.31
CA SER A 614 20.62 5.52 -3.50
C SER A 614 21.20 4.33 -2.71
N ALA A 615 21.98 3.50 -3.42
CA ALA A 615 22.74 2.38 -2.88
C ALA A 615 24.14 2.75 -2.36
N GLU A 616 24.53 4.04 -2.41
CA GLU A 616 25.92 4.49 -2.18
C GLU A 616 26.52 3.97 -0.86
N SER A 617 25.83 4.13 0.27
CA SER A 617 26.34 3.65 1.56
C SER A 617 26.34 2.12 1.72
N TYR A 618 25.49 1.40 0.96
CA TYR A 618 25.52 -0.06 0.93
C TYR A 618 26.79 -0.53 0.20
N LEU A 619 27.03 0.04 -0.98
CA LEU A 619 28.20 -0.26 -1.80
C LEU A 619 29.49 0.13 -1.07
N GLU A 620 29.51 1.27 -0.37
CA GLU A 620 30.64 1.67 0.49
C GLU A 620 30.96 0.60 1.55
N ALA A 621 29.95 0.07 2.25
CA ALA A 621 30.15 -1.01 3.23
C ALA A 621 30.63 -2.33 2.58
N LEU A 622 30.05 -2.70 1.43
CA LEU A 622 30.38 -3.92 0.72
C LEU A 622 31.79 -3.87 0.10
N ASP A 623 32.15 -2.77 -0.54
CA ASP A 623 33.47 -2.56 -1.14
C ASP A 623 34.56 -2.40 -0.07
N TYR A 624 34.26 -1.75 1.07
CA TYR A 624 35.18 -1.76 2.21
C TYR A 624 35.50 -3.18 2.71
N CYS A 625 34.51 -4.07 2.74
CA CYS A 625 34.71 -5.49 3.06
C CYS A 625 35.55 -6.21 1.99
N ARG A 626 35.36 -5.90 0.71
CA ARG A 626 36.13 -6.46 -0.42
C ARG A 626 37.61 -6.03 -0.39
N GLU A 627 37.87 -4.77 -0.04
CA GLU A 627 39.21 -4.19 0.01
C GLU A 627 39.99 -4.62 1.25
N ASN A 628 39.33 -4.71 2.41
CA ASN A 628 40.01 -5.03 3.66
C ASN A 628 40.09 -6.55 3.92
N GLY A 629 39.01 -7.31 3.67
CA GLY A 629 38.91 -8.76 3.89
C GLY A 629 38.98 -9.23 5.35
N ASP A 630 39.69 -8.49 6.19
CA ASP A 630 39.95 -8.69 7.62
C ASP A 630 39.56 -7.39 8.38
N LEU A 631 38.53 -7.53 9.21
CA LEU A 631 37.91 -6.54 10.08
C LEU A 631 38.11 -6.90 11.56
N SER A 632 39.16 -7.65 11.90
CA SER A 632 39.52 -8.00 13.28
C SER A 632 39.73 -6.79 14.21
N ASP A 633 40.00 -5.61 13.64
CA ASP A 633 40.01 -4.33 14.32
C ASP A 633 38.58 -3.76 14.48
N ASP A 634 38.21 -3.39 15.71
CA ASP A 634 36.86 -2.95 16.05
C ASP A 634 36.40 -1.68 15.30
N ALA A 635 37.30 -0.76 14.94
CA ALA A 635 36.94 0.44 14.20
C ALA A 635 36.62 0.11 12.72
N LYS A 636 37.31 -0.89 12.15
CA LYS A 636 36.94 -1.42 10.82
C LYS A 636 35.59 -2.15 10.84
N CYS A 637 35.31 -2.90 11.90
CA CYS A 637 34.03 -3.58 12.08
C CYS A 637 32.89 -2.55 12.22
N ALA A 638 33.08 -1.54 13.08
CA ALA A 638 32.12 -0.44 13.29
C ALA A 638 31.80 0.32 11.98
N PHE A 639 32.77 0.61 11.13
CA PHE A 639 32.53 1.29 9.84
C PHE A 639 31.44 0.62 8.99
N VAL A 640 31.37 -0.72 9.02
CA VAL A 640 30.37 -1.52 8.31
C VAL A 640 29.05 -1.54 9.08
N LEU A 641 29.09 -1.77 10.40
CA LEU A 641 27.89 -1.87 11.26
C LEU A 641 27.22 -0.51 11.55
N ASP A 642 27.86 0.61 11.26
CA ASP A 642 27.25 1.95 11.20
C ASP A 642 26.32 2.09 9.99
N ARG A 643 26.47 1.23 8.97
CA ARG A 643 25.69 1.24 7.72
C ARG A 643 24.74 0.06 7.58
N ILE A 644 25.06 -1.08 8.19
CA ILE A 644 24.31 -2.33 8.10
C ILE A 644 23.70 -2.64 9.47
N GLU A 645 22.42 -3.01 9.50
CA GLU A 645 21.80 -3.50 10.72
C GLU A 645 22.38 -4.90 11.03
N GLU A 646 22.94 -5.06 12.23
CA GLU A 646 23.77 -6.22 12.58
C GLU A 646 22.93 -7.48 12.71
N THR A 647 21.81 -7.40 13.45
CA THR A 647 20.90 -8.51 13.74
C THR A 647 20.21 -8.99 12.48
N SER A 648 19.70 -8.07 11.66
CA SER A 648 19.09 -8.33 10.35
C SER A 648 20.01 -9.14 9.42
N LEU A 649 21.31 -8.82 9.40
CA LEU A 649 22.30 -9.56 8.61
C LEU A 649 22.55 -10.96 9.20
N MET A 650 22.73 -11.07 10.52
CA MET A 650 22.93 -12.34 11.20
C MET A 650 21.75 -13.29 10.99
N ASP A 651 20.53 -12.79 11.19
CA ASP A 651 19.29 -13.54 11.11
C ASP A 651 19.01 -14.02 9.68
N TYR A 652 19.30 -13.21 8.66
CA TYR A 652 19.22 -13.65 7.26
C TYR A 652 20.08 -14.90 7.00
N TYR A 653 21.33 -14.93 7.49
CA TYR A 653 22.21 -16.09 7.31
C TYR A 653 21.74 -17.31 8.11
N ILE A 654 21.20 -17.11 9.32
CA ILE A 654 20.66 -18.19 10.17
C ILE A 654 19.39 -18.78 9.56
N ALA A 655 18.41 -17.94 9.22
CA ALA A 655 17.15 -18.34 8.61
C ALA A 655 17.37 -19.04 7.27
N ARG A 656 18.27 -18.52 6.42
CA ARG A 656 18.61 -19.16 5.14
C ARG A 656 19.37 -20.48 5.33
N ALA A 657 20.26 -20.59 6.33
CA ALA A 657 20.89 -21.87 6.69
C ALA A 657 19.84 -22.90 7.13
N TYR A 658 18.87 -22.49 7.95
CA TYR A 658 17.78 -23.35 8.39
C TYR A 658 16.89 -23.78 7.24
N GLY A 659 16.29 -22.85 6.50
CA GLY A 659 15.42 -23.15 5.36
C GLY A 659 16.12 -23.94 4.25
N GLY A 660 17.45 -23.84 4.16
CA GLY A 660 18.26 -24.55 3.17
C GLY A 660 18.05 -24.03 1.74
N ASP A 661 17.51 -22.82 1.59
CA ASP A 661 17.26 -22.22 0.29
C ASP A 661 18.56 -21.82 -0.42
N GLN A 662 18.65 -22.20 -1.70
CA GLN A 662 19.82 -21.99 -2.55
C GLN A 662 19.60 -20.94 -3.64
N ASP A 663 18.43 -20.29 -3.71
CA ASP A 663 18.23 -19.14 -4.62
C ASP A 663 18.67 -17.83 -3.94
N PHE A 664 19.99 -17.63 -3.91
CA PHE A 664 20.63 -16.47 -3.26
C PHE A 664 20.35 -15.14 -3.96
N ALA A 665 19.72 -15.15 -5.15
CA ALA A 665 19.28 -13.93 -5.83
C ALA A 665 18.04 -13.30 -5.15
N ASN A 666 17.27 -14.08 -4.40
CA ASN A 666 16.04 -13.63 -3.75
C ASN A 666 16.38 -12.96 -2.40
N ILE A 667 16.90 -11.75 -2.50
CA ILE A 667 17.27 -10.87 -1.39
C ILE A 667 17.12 -9.42 -1.83
N ARG A 668 16.67 -8.58 -0.90
CA ARG A 668 16.68 -7.12 -1.03
C ARG A 668 17.23 -6.50 0.25
N HIS A 669 17.82 -5.32 0.11
CA HIS A 669 18.21 -4.49 1.24
C HIS A 669 17.42 -3.20 1.21
N ILE A 670 16.91 -2.79 2.37
CA ILE A 670 16.04 -1.62 2.53
C ILE A 670 16.61 -0.68 3.59
N ARG A 671 16.40 0.62 3.40
CA ARG A 671 16.63 1.66 4.42
C ARG A 671 15.77 2.88 4.17
N SER A 672 15.75 3.78 5.14
CA SER A 672 15.26 5.16 4.98
C SER A 672 16.32 6.16 5.46
N SER A 673 16.32 7.36 4.88
CA SER A 673 17.10 8.52 5.36
C SER A 673 16.46 9.27 6.54
N GLU A 674 15.22 8.96 6.91
CA GLU A 674 14.51 9.53 8.08
C GLU A 674 14.72 8.70 9.35
N GLY A 675 15.04 7.40 9.20
CA GLY A 675 15.38 6.50 10.30
C GLY A 675 16.87 6.52 10.70
N ASP A 676 17.37 5.39 11.21
CA ASP A 676 18.77 5.20 11.61
C ASP A 676 19.78 5.15 10.44
N GLY A 677 19.29 5.23 9.20
CA GLY A 677 20.11 5.17 7.98
C GLY A 677 20.65 3.77 7.64
N LYS A 678 20.40 2.76 8.47
CA LYS A 678 20.98 1.41 8.34
C LYS A 678 20.19 0.54 7.36
N TRP A 679 20.94 -0.28 6.61
CA TRP A 679 20.39 -1.28 5.71
C TRP A 679 19.97 -2.54 6.45
N ARG A 680 18.70 -2.92 6.28
CA ARG A 680 18.10 -4.17 6.75
C ARG A 680 17.86 -5.10 5.57
N VAL A 681 17.80 -6.41 5.82
CA VAL A 681 17.51 -7.43 4.81
C VAL A 681 16.00 -7.67 4.74
N VAL A 682 15.48 -7.85 3.51
CA VAL A 682 14.16 -8.44 3.25
C VAL A 682 14.35 -9.85 2.69
N PHE A 683 13.74 -10.83 3.34
CA PHE A 683 13.83 -12.25 3.04
C PHE A 683 12.50 -12.74 2.43
N PHE A 684 12.52 -13.15 1.16
CA PHE A 684 11.31 -13.41 0.36
C PHE A 684 11.57 -14.43 -0.77
N ASP A 685 10.50 -14.89 -1.42
CA ASP A 685 10.52 -15.85 -2.54
C ASP A 685 11.10 -17.22 -2.13
N LEU A 686 10.49 -17.82 -1.10
CA LEU A 686 11.04 -18.94 -0.33
C LEU A 686 10.41 -20.31 -0.66
N ASP A 687 9.74 -20.47 -1.80
CA ASP A 687 9.14 -21.74 -2.24
C ASP A 687 10.17 -22.83 -2.66
N TRP A 688 11.47 -22.50 -2.59
CA TRP A 688 12.60 -23.44 -2.64
C TRP A 688 13.20 -23.79 -1.27
N ALA A 689 12.76 -23.18 -0.16
CA ALA A 689 13.10 -23.64 1.18
C ALA A 689 12.53 -25.05 1.45
N PHE A 690 13.07 -25.78 2.43
CA PHE A 690 12.63 -27.14 2.78
C PHE A 690 12.66 -28.14 1.60
N THR A 691 13.60 -27.98 0.66
CA THR A 691 13.74 -28.88 -0.53
C THR A 691 14.87 -29.91 -0.41
N GLY A 692 15.66 -29.85 0.67
CA GLY A 692 16.74 -30.78 0.98
C GLY A 692 18.11 -30.12 1.00
N SER A 693 18.99 -30.59 1.87
CA SER A 693 20.37 -30.10 1.95
C SER A 693 21.28 -30.81 0.96
N SER A 694 22.29 -30.10 0.46
CA SER A 694 23.45 -30.70 -0.19
C SER A 694 24.16 -31.73 0.71
N GLY A 695 25.07 -32.52 0.14
CA GLY A 695 25.94 -33.39 0.95
C GLY A 695 26.71 -32.60 2.01
N ASP A 696 27.21 -31.41 1.62
CA ASP A 696 27.82 -30.41 2.49
C ASP A 696 26.78 -29.67 3.35
N GLY A 697 27.16 -29.26 4.56
CA GLY A 697 26.27 -28.56 5.50
C GLY A 697 25.99 -27.09 5.15
N PRO A 698 24.83 -26.52 5.58
CA PRO A 698 24.37 -25.21 5.12
C PRO A 698 25.29 -24.02 5.41
N PHE A 699 25.87 -23.90 6.61
CA PHE A 699 26.82 -22.83 6.93
C PHE A 699 28.11 -22.96 6.12
N HIS A 700 28.59 -24.20 5.90
CA HIS A 700 29.72 -24.44 5.01
C HIS A 700 29.44 -24.01 3.56
N VAL A 701 28.20 -24.16 3.06
CA VAL A 701 27.80 -23.68 1.73
C VAL A 701 27.66 -22.15 1.70
N LEU A 702 26.96 -21.58 2.67
CA LEU A 702 26.69 -20.13 2.77
C LEU A 702 27.95 -19.30 2.95
N LEU A 703 28.89 -19.75 3.77
CA LEU A 703 30.07 -18.97 4.16
C LEU A 703 31.37 -19.51 3.58
N GLY A 704 31.33 -20.66 2.89
CA GLY A 704 32.45 -21.22 2.14
C GLY A 704 32.89 -20.36 0.95
N ALA A 705 34.09 -20.64 0.45
CA ALA A 705 34.70 -19.90 -0.66
C ALA A 705 34.28 -20.39 -2.07
N ARG A 706 33.11 -21.04 -2.21
CA ARG A 706 32.64 -21.62 -3.49
C ARG A 706 32.23 -20.51 -4.46
N LYS A 707 33.01 -20.33 -5.53
CA LYS A 707 32.97 -19.13 -6.39
C LYS A 707 31.80 -19.01 -7.38
N ASN A 708 30.89 -20.00 -7.46
CA ASN A 708 29.93 -20.14 -8.57
C ASN A 708 28.46 -20.38 -8.15
N LEU A 709 28.04 -19.94 -6.95
CA LEU A 709 26.62 -19.97 -6.57
C LEU A 709 25.91 -18.73 -7.16
N ARG A 710 24.87 -18.94 -7.97
CA ARG A 710 24.14 -17.86 -8.66
C ARG A 710 23.54 -16.89 -7.63
N GLY A 711 23.80 -15.60 -7.81
CA GLY A 711 23.27 -14.56 -6.94
C GLY A 711 23.87 -14.53 -5.52
N HIS A 712 24.85 -15.38 -5.20
CA HIS A 712 25.41 -15.44 -3.85
C HIS A 712 26.56 -14.45 -3.64
N ASN A 713 26.52 -13.71 -2.53
CA ASN A 713 27.63 -12.86 -2.09
C ASN A 713 27.71 -12.92 -0.56
N ASN A 714 28.81 -13.47 -0.06
CA ASN A 714 29.07 -13.62 1.37
C ASN A 714 30.26 -12.77 1.86
N VAL A 715 30.75 -11.82 1.06
CA VAL A 715 31.97 -11.06 1.36
C VAL A 715 31.84 -10.26 2.65
N MET A 716 30.73 -9.55 2.82
CA MET A 716 30.45 -8.75 4.03
C MET A 716 30.43 -9.63 5.29
N MET A 717 29.66 -10.71 5.28
CA MET A 717 29.56 -11.63 6.42
C MET A 717 30.90 -12.30 6.75
N ARG A 718 31.64 -12.77 5.73
CA ARG A 718 32.97 -13.36 5.91
C ARG A 718 33.98 -12.37 6.48
N ALA A 719 33.92 -11.10 6.07
CA ALA A 719 34.79 -10.06 6.59
C ALA A 719 34.44 -9.72 8.05
N LEU A 720 33.15 -9.56 8.39
CA LEU A 720 32.69 -9.30 9.75
C LEU A 720 33.04 -10.45 10.74
N LEU A 721 32.95 -11.71 10.30
CA LEU A 721 33.31 -12.89 11.10
C LEU A 721 34.80 -12.96 11.52
N THR A 722 35.67 -12.11 10.98
CA THR A 722 37.06 -11.98 11.47
C THR A 722 37.16 -11.14 12.74
N ASN A 723 36.15 -10.33 13.07
CA ASN A 723 36.05 -9.64 14.34
C ASN A 723 35.56 -10.59 15.44
N ALA A 724 36.32 -10.71 16.53
CA ALA A 724 36.01 -11.65 17.61
C ALA A 724 34.68 -11.32 18.32
N SER A 725 34.36 -10.03 18.49
CA SER A 725 33.12 -9.60 19.14
C SER A 725 31.89 -9.82 18.27
N PHE A 726 31.98 -9.55 16.96
CA PHE A 726 30.93 -9.90 15.99
C PHE A 726 30.74 -11.42 15.92
N ARG A 727 31.81 -12.21 15.78
CA ARG A 727 31.72 -13.69 15.74
C ARG A 727 31.06 -14.24 17.01
N ALA A 728 31.40 -13.72 18.19
CA ALA A 728 30.76 -14.14 19.44
C ALA A 728 29.24 -13.84 19.47
N ARG A 729 28.81 -12.66 19.01
CA ARG A 729 27.38 -12.31 18.91
C ARG A 729 26.66 -13.17 17.88
N PHE A 730 27.26 -13.41 16.72
CA PHE A 730 26.69 -14.27 15.69
C PHE A 730 26.52 -15.72 16.17
N LEU A 731 27.53 -16.31 16.83
CA LEU A 731 27.42 -17.66 17.38
C LEU A 731 26.38 -17.75 18.50
N ALA A 732 26.26 -16.73 19.34
CA ALA A 732 25.19 -16.64 20.34
C ALA A 732 23.80 -16.58 19.68
N ARG A 733 23.62 -15.79 18.62
CA ARG A 733 22.36 -15.71 17.87
C ARG A 733 22.04 -17.03 17.16
N VAL A 734 23.02 -17.70 16.52
CA VAL A 734 22.86 -19.05 15.96
C VAL A 734 22.33 -20.02 17.03
N GLY A 735 22.95 -20.04 18.21
CA GLY A 735 22.54 -20.91 19.31
C GLY A 735 21.14 -20.65 19.82
N HIS A 736 20.81 -19.36 20.04
CA HIS A 736 19.48 -18.92 20.47
C HIS A 736 18.40 -19.29 19.44
N GLU A 737 18.56 -18.89 18.17
CA GLU A 737 17.55 -19.14 17.12
C GLU A 737 17.31 -20.62 16.85
N LEU A 738 18.34 -21.47 16.96
CA LEU A 738 18.18 -22.92 16.83
C LEU A 738 17.48 -23.55 18.05
N ALA A 739 17.55 -22.91 19.22
CA ALA A 739 16.83 -23.31 20.44
C ALA A 739 15.39 -22.76 20.50
N THR A 740 15.10 -21.64 19.83
CA THR A 740 13.81 -20.95 19.84
C THR A 740 13.07 -21.13 18.51
N THR A 741 13.25 -20.20 17.57
CA THR A 741 12.59 -20.05 16.28
C THR A 741 12.65 -21.30 15.43
N PHE A 742 13.81 -21.94 15.37
CA PHE A 742 14.10 -23.09 14.54
C PHE A 742 14.20 -24.41 15.31
N SER A 743 13.77 -24.43 16.58
CA SER A 743 13.58 -25.67 17.32
C SER A 743 12.63 -26.62 16.57
N THR A 744 12.91 -27.92 16.63
CA THR A 744 12.06 -28.92 15.94
C THR A 744 10.60 -28.86 16.41
N GLU A 745 10.35 -28.53 17.67
CA GLU A 745 8.99 -28.33 18.20
C GLU A 745 8.28 -27.14 17.54
N ASN A 746 8.88 -25.94 17.52
CA ASN A 746 8.26 -24.76 16.92
C ASN A 746 8.01 -24.93 15.41
N VAL A 747 8.96 -25.52 14.70
CA VAL A 747 8.85 -25.75 13.25
C VAL A 747 7.77 -26.79 12.92
N LEU A 748 7.65 -27.87 13.70
CA LEU A 748 6.55 -28.83 13.55
C LEU A 748 5.20 -28.18 13.90
N ALA A 749 5.12 -27.40 14.98
CA ALA A 749 3.91 -26.68 15.36
C ALA A 749 3.44 -25.71 14.26
N ARG A 750 4.37 -25.02 13.57
CA ARG A 750 4.04 -24.14 12.44
C ARG A 750 3.56 -24.91 11.21
N ILE A 751 4.19 -26.05 10.87
CA ILE A 751 3.74 -26.94 9.79
C ILE A 751 2.31 -27.46 10.09
N ASP A 752 2.06 -27.93 11.30
CA ASP A 752 0.77 -28.47 11.72
C ASP A 752 -0.33 -27.39 11.78
N GLY A 753 0.03 -26.14 12.11
CA GLY A 753 -0.86 -24.99 12.02
C GLY A 753 -1.25 -24.66 10.58
N LEU A 754 -0.28 -24.65 9.66
CA LEU A 754 -0.51 -24.40 8.23
C LEU A 754 -1.30 -25.52 7.54
N GLU A 755 -1.00 -26.79 7.84
CA GLU A 755 -1.80 -27.91 7.32
C GLU A 755 -3.26 -27.79 7.78
N ARG A 756 -3.49 -27.55 9.08
CA ARG A 756 -4.83 -27.41 9.67
C ARG A 756 -5.62 -26.25 9.07
N ALA A 757 -4.96 -25.11 8.81
CA ALA A 757 -5.60 -23.94 8.21
C ALA A 757 -6.08 -24.19 6.78
N LEU A 758 -5.38 -25.04 6.02
CA LEU A 758 -5.68 -25.30 4.60
C LEU A 758 -6.49 -26.59 4.37
N GLU A 759 -6.45 -27.57 5.29
CA GLU A 759 -6.93 -28.95 5.05
C GLU A 759 -8.40 -29.04 4.60
N ALA A 760 -9.28 -28.18 5.13
CA ALA A 760 -10.70 -28.17 4.76
C ALA A 760 -10.93 -27.80 3.28
N ASP A 761 -10.10 -26.90 2.74
CA ASP A 761 -10.29 -26.30 1.42
C ASP A 761 -9.39 -26.92 0.34
N MET A 762 -8.31 -27.60 0.75
CA MET A 762 -7.41 -28.35 -0.14
C MET A 762 -8.11 -29.36 -1.08
N PRO A 763 -9.24 -30.02 -0.74
CA PRO A 763 -9.99 -30.84 -1.69
C PRO A 763 -10.47 -30.08 -2.95
N TYR A 764 -10.76 -28.78 -2.83
CA TYR A 764 -11.17 -27.92 -3.95
C TYR A 764 -9.97 -27.48 -4.78
N GLU A 765 -8.88 -27.04 -4.13
CA GLU A 765 -7.57 -26.80 -4.75
C GLU A 765 -7.09 -28.01 -5.57
N CYS A 766 -7.07 -29.20 -4.95
CA CYS A 766 -6.67 -30.44 -5.62
C CYS A 766 -7.55 -30.75 -6.83
N ARG A 767 -8.87 -30.55 -6.73
CA ARG A 767 -9.81 -30.75 -7.85
C ARG A 767 -9.53 -29.78 -9.00
N ARG A 768 -9.32 -28.49 -8.71
CA ARG A 768 -9.08 -27.44 -9.72
C ARG A 768 -7.79 -27.66 -10.49
N TRP A 769 -6.73 -28.06 -9.79
CA TRP A 769 -5.37 -28.22 -10.33
C TRP A 769 -4.99 -29.67 -10.63
N ARG A 770 -5.96 -30.60 -10.58
CA ARG A 770 -5.80 -32.03 -10.91
C ARG A 770 -4.72 -32.74 -10.07
N ARG A 771 -4.66 -32.40 -8.77
CA ARG A 771 -3.79 -33.00 -7.74
C ARG A 771 -4.60 -33.96 -6.85
N SER A 772 -3.93 -34.67 -5.94
CA SER A 772 -4.59 -35.51 -4.92
C SER A 772 -4.26 -35.05 -3.50
N MET A 773 -5.21 -35.22 -2.58
CA MET A 773 -5.01 -34.96 -1.14
C MET A 773 -3.89 -35.83 -0.56
N GLU A 774 -3.75 -37.06 -1.04
CA GLU A 774 -2.65 -37.97 -0.69
C GLU A 774 -1.29 -37.35 -1.05
N SER A 775 -1.11 -36.91 -2.30
CA SER A 775 0.15 -36.29 -2.73
C SER A 775 0.43 -34.96 -2.03
N TRP A 776 -0.60 -34.19 -1.66
CA TRP A 776 -0.41 -33.00 -0.82
C TRP A 776 0.10 -33.38 0.57
N ARG A 777 -0.58 -34.27 1.30
CA ARG A 777 -0.16 -34.74 2.64
C ARG A 777 1.23 -35.39 2.63
N GLU A 778 1.59 -36.14 1.59
CA GLU A 778 2.96 -36.64 1.40
C GLU A 778 4.00 -35.51 1.32
N ASN A 779 3.67 -34.39 0.68
CA ASN A 779 4.58 -33.24 0.62
C ASN A 779 4.61 -32.44 1.93
N VAL A 780 3.52 -32.40 2.70
CA VAL A 780 3.52 -31.86 4.06
C VAL A 780 4.39 -32.71 4.99
N GLU A 781 4.29 -34.04 4.92
CA GLU A 781 5.12 -34.92 5.75
C GLU A 781 6.61 -34.77 5.42
N ARG A 782 6.97 -34.53 4.15
CA ARG A 782 8.36 -34.19 3.76
C ARG A 782 8.89 -32.91 4.44
N LEU A 783 8.04 -31.95 4.81
CA LEU A 783 8.45 -30.79 5.60
C LEU A 783 8.74 -31.20 7.06
N ARG A 784 7.94 -32.11 7.62
CA ARG A 784 8.16 -32.67 8.95
C ARG A 784 9.43 -33.52 9.00
N ASP A 785 9.65 -34.37 8.00
CA ASP A 785 10.88 -35.14 7.84
C ASP A 785 12.10 -34.23 7.74
N PHE A 786 12.01 -33.13 6.99
CA PHE A 786 13.08 -32.13 6.91
C PHE A 786 13.36 -31.47 8.27
N ALA A 787 12.35 -31.15 9.08
CA ALA A 787 12.52 -30.59 10.42
C ALA A 787 13.10 -31.62 11.43
N ARG A 788 12.81 -32.91 11.22
CA ARG A 788 13.31 -34.03 12.04
C ARG A 788 14.68 -34.58 11.59
N ASP A 789 15.14 -34.27 10.37
CA ASP A 789 16.45 -34.73 9.87
C ASP A 789 17.61 -34.04 10.60
N GLY A 790 18.00 -34.62 11.73
CA GLY A 790 19.20 -34.24 12.48
C GLY A 790 20.48 -34.95 12.05
N ARG A 791 20.47 -35.75 10.97
CA ARG A 791 21.61 -36.59 10.51
C ARG A 791 22.34 -37.36 11.63
N GLY A 792 21.64 -37.73 12.70
CA GLY A 792 22.18 -38.39 13.89
C GLY A 792 21.94 -37.66 15.22
N SER A 793 21.60 -36.36 15.19
CA SER A 793 21.15 -35.62 16.39
C SER A 793 19.69 -35.94 16.73
N ALA A 794 19.37 -35.98 18.04
CA ALA A 794 18.00 -36.14 18.54
C ALA A 794 17.19 -34.83 18.47
N SER A 795 17.86 -33.68 18.59
CA SER A 795 17.31 -32.33 18.40
C SER A 795 17.06 -31.94 16.93
N GLY A 796 16.76 -32.94 16.09
CA GLY A 796 16.39 -32.80 14.68
C GLY A 796 17.31 -31.88 13.88
N ARG A 797 16.71 -31.15 12.92
CA ARG A 797 17.45 -30.25 12.02
C ARG A 797 18.21 -29.15 12.74
N ALA A 798 17.71 -28.68 13.89
CA ALA A 798 18.42 -27.71 14.72
C ALA A 798 19.76 -28.27 15.23
N GLY A 799 19.75 -29.50 15.74
CA GLY A 799 20.96 -30.22 16.16
C GLY A 799 21.94 -30.50 15.00
N PHE A 800 21.44 -30.81 13.80
CA PHE A 800 22.29 -30.90 12.60
C PHE A 800 22.99 -29.56 12.28
N LEU A 801 22.26 -28.45 12.34
CA LEU A 801 22.80 -27.12 12.07
C LEU A 801 23.74 -26.62 13.17
N ALA A 802 23.52 -27.00 14.43
CA ALA A 802 24.46 -26.72 15.52
C ALA A 802 25.79 -27.47 15.29
N ALA A 803 25.74 -28.74 14.87
CA ALA A 803 26.93 -29.50 14.50
C ALA A 803 27.65 -28.94 13.25
N ASP A 804 26.89 -28.49 12.23
CA ASP A 804 27.44 -27.82 11.05
C ASP A 804 28.07 -26.46 11.40
N ALA A 805 27.45 -25.66 12.27
CA ALA A 805 28.03 -24.41 12.78
C ALA A 805 29.34 -24.67 13.54
N ALA A 806 29.36 -25.63 14.47
CA ALA A 806 30.56 -26.01 15.20
C ALA A 806 31.73 -26.39 14.27
N ALA A 807 31.45 -27.12 13.18
CA ALA A 807 32.42 -27.49 12.16
C ALA A 807 32.79 -26.34 11.19
N ALA A 808 31.85 -25.47 10.83
CA ALA A 808 32.06 -24.39 9.86
C ALA A 808 32.81 -23.18 10.46
N PHE A 809 32.76 -23.02 11.79
CA PHE A 809 33.40 -21.90 12.51
C PHE A 809 34.57 -22.33 13.41
N ASP A 810 35.02 -23.58 13.29
CA ASP A 810 36.09 -24.20 14.10
C ASP A 810 35.90 -23.92 15.62
N MET A 811 34.68 -24.14 16.13
CA MET A 811 34.31 -23.77 17.50
C MET A 811 35.06 -24.59 18.56
N THR A 812 35.49 -23.95 19.65
CA THR A 812 36.08 -24.66 20.80
C THR A 812 35.03 -25.39 21.64
N GLU A 813 35.45 -26.32 22.50
CA GLU A 813 34.55 -26.97 23.46
C GLU A 813 33.85 -25.95 24.37
N GLU A 814 34.53 -24.88 24.77
CA GLU A 814 33.94 -23.79 25.55
C GLU A 814 32.91 -22.98 24.75
N GLU A 815 33.13 -22.72 23.46
CA GLU A 815 32.17 -22.01 22.60
C GLU A 815 30.93 -22.87 22.30
N ILE A 816 31.11 -24.17 22.07
CA ILE A 816 30.01 -25.13 21.91
C ILE A 816 29.18 -25.18 23.19
N ALA A 817 29.83 -25.29 24.37
CA ALA A 817 29.15 -25.28 25.65
C ALA A 817 28.45 -23.94 25.95
N ALA A 818 29.04 -22.80 25.56
CA ALA A 818 28.48 -21.47 25.80
C ALA A 818 27.27 -21.14 24.91
N TYR A 819 27.30 -21.55 23.63
CA TYR A 819 26.31 -21.10 22.65
C TYR A 819 25.36 -22.21 22.18
N LEU A 820 25.79 -23.48 22.10
CA LEU A 820 25.03 -24.56 21.47
C LEU A 820 24.49 -25.61 22.45
N SER A 821 24.76 -25.47 23.76
CA SER A 821 24.32 -26.42 24.80
C SER A 821 22.79 -26.49 25.01
N GLY A 822 22.04 -25.50 24.50
CA GLY A 822 20.57 -25.56 24.45
C GLY A 822 20.00 -26.32 23.24
N VAL A 823 20.86 -26.80 22.33
CA VAL A 823 20.48 -27.39 21.02
C VAL A 823 21.17 -28.75 20.78
N ILE A 824 22.38 -28.94 21.30
CA ILE A 824 23.12 -30.21 21.18
C ILE A 824 22.89 -31.04 22.44
N ASP A 825 22.21 -32.18 22.27
CA ASP A 825 22.16 -33.24 23.27
C ASP A 825 23.58 -33.78 23.53
N ASN A 826 24.02 -33.78 24.81
CA ASN A 826 25.34 -34.28 25.25
C ASN A 826 25.49 -35.81 25.13
#